data_AF-A0A7J4BVH1-F1
#
_entry.id   AF-A0A7J4BVH1-F1
#
_cell.length_a   1.000
_cell.length_b   1.000
_cell.length_c   1.000
_cell.angle_alpha   90.00
_cell.angle_beta   90.00
_cell.angle_gamma   90.00
#
_symmetry.space_group_name_H-M   'P 1'
#
loop_
_entity.id
_entity.type
_entity.pdbx_description
1 polymer ?
#
loop_
_entity_poly.entity_id
_entity_poly.type
_entity_poly.pdbx_seq_one_letter_code
_entity_poly.pdbx_strand_id
1 'polypeptide(L)'
;DGYSDTSDNCPLTANPGQEDMDSDNTGDVCDYDADGDGIPNDDDACDGPAVNWDSSVWTDDIDMDGCRDIDEDDDDDEDGVLDTSDPCTGVSFKLNWTSNVVNDNDMDGCHDNEEDNDDDNDGIDDTAGDNCPRDYANWGLSDGSGGFNHNGSADHDSDGCHDEVEDDDDDNDGVNDFDSLGAVLDRCPTGMLDWVSDPVGTDHDEDGCRDADEDWDDDNDGVHDLDSTDNILDLCSPGATGWLSDSTTDRDGDGCRDLDEDDDDDGDGIIDTVDGCFVQAGWVSTPLTDHDGDGCRDMDEDDNDDNDPVYDVSDACAKGEIGWTGTDFDGDGCRDETEDDDDDNDGICDTISSTLNVCSSGPDICPETPEGENINGDGCGIFTQVDTDGDGVFDGMDLCDEEAAVEGFDTDSDGCTDDRDGDNSNDDVDAFPDDSSQWNDRDGDGRGDNPGQLNSDDCPDTPSQWVWNVSNGTLGCAWEELDDDSDFVLNGLDNCPGSDPTRPVDENGCTEWQKDDDSDGVVNADDTCDETAIGDTFIEGTGCSHEQRLVAGDVNAMLKEYGLILGAVGAVLILAIVSMLVMIGRRKKRGGSIDAWDKDSAQIAAGGYVEGQPAAPAPAPMAQAGPLRVPTYAELPIGGSYVTDAAGGTWYNAPDGGQWAMQGDGSFIKN
;
A
#
# COMPACT_ATOMS: atom_id res chain seq x y z
N ASP A 1 -136.85 -40.38 38.12
CA ASP A 1 -135.94 -39.83 39.16
C ASP A 1 -136.55 -39.88 40.56
N GLY A 2 -137.87 -39.76 40.75
CA GLY A 2 -138.48 -39.66 42.08
C GLY A 2 -139.39 -38.43 42.22
N TYR A 3 -139.43 -37.58 41.20
CA TYR A 3 -140.35 -36.47 41.05
C TYR A 3 -141.58 -36.92 40.26
N SER A 4 -142.69 -36.19 40.40
CA SER A 4 -143.88 -36.43 39.59
C SER A 4 -143.76 -35.65 38.29
N ASP A 5 -144.21 -36.20 37.16
CA ASP A 5 -144.13 -35.59 35.82
C ASP A 5 -144.61 -34.12 35.74
N THR A 6 -145.46 -33.65 36.67
CA THR A 6 -145.97 -32.27 36.76
C THR A 6 -145.07 -31.30 37.53
N SER A 7 -143.98 -31.79 38.11
CA SER A 7 -143.04 -31.05 38.96
C SER A 7 -141.60 -31.52 38.73
N ASP A 8 -141.39 -32.23 37.63
CA ASP A 8 -140.12 -32.74 37.15
C ASP A 8 -139.72 -31.84 35.99
N ASN A 9 -138.55 -31.20 36.05
CA ASN A 9 -138.05 -30.33 35.00
C ASN A 9 -137.55 -31.11 33.77
N CYS A 10 -137.35 -32.44 33.88
CA CYS A 10 -137.06 -33.33 32.76
C CYS A 10 -137.94 -34.59 32.73
N PRO A 11 -139.26 -34.49 32.44
CA PRO A 11 -140.19 -35.62 32.56
C PRO A 11 -139.87 -36.87 31.73
N LEU A 12 -139.02 -36.73 30.71
CA LEU A 12 -138.62 -37.83 29.82
C LEU A 12 -137.23 -38.39 30.12
N THR A 13 -136.42 -37.70 30.93
CA THR A 13 -135.02 -38.04 31.21
C THR A 13 -134.75 -37.96 32.70
N ALA A 14 -134.37 -39.07 33.33
CA ALA A 14 -134.27 -39.11 34.78
C ALA A 14 -133.09 -38.29 35.32
N ASN A 15 -133.37 -37.17 36.00
CA ASN A 15 -132.40 -36.30 36.69
C ASN A 15 -132.79 -36.12 38.18
N PRO A 16 -132.32 -37.01 39.09
CA PRO A 16 -132.71 -36.98 40.49
C PRO A 16 -132.32 -35.73 41.28
N GLY A 17 -131.32 -34.97 40.83
CA GLY A 17 -130.92 -33.73 41.47
C GLY A 17 -131.74 -32.52 41.05
N GLN A 18 -132.49 -32.62 39.92
CA GLN A 18 -133.30 -31.54 39.35
C GLN A 18 -132.48 -30.24 39.22
N GLU A 19 -131.22 -30.38 38.83
CA GLU A 19 -130.37 -29.28 38.43
C GLU A 19 -131.01 -28.54 37.24
N ASP A 20 -130.87 -27.22 37.26
CA ASP A 20 -131.52 -26.19 36.41
C ASP A 20 -130.69 -24.91 36.59
N MET A 21 -129.58 -24.83 35.85
CA MET A 21 -128.52 -23.84 36.06
C MET A 21 -129.02 -22.43 35.73
N ASP A 22 -129.65 -22.27 34.56
CA ASP A 22 -130.16 -21.00 34.05
C ASP A 22 -131.52 -20.59 34.68
N SER A 23 -132.19 -21.51 35.38
CA SER A 23 -133.49 -21.31 36.03
C SER A 23 -134.66 -21.06 35.05
N ASP A 24 -134.63 -21.62 33.84
CA ASP A 24 -135.72 -21.51 32.86
C ASP A 24 -136.89 -22.51 33.10
N ASN A 25 -136.75 -23.40 34.08
CA ASN A 25 -137.64 -24.50 34.46
C ASN A 25 -137.54 -25.78 33.60
N THR A 26 -136.57 -25.84 32.69
CA THR A 26 -136.02 -27.03 32.06
C THR A 26 -134.84 -27.49 32.92
N GLY A 27 -134.50 -28.78 32.95
CA GLY A 27 -133.36 -29.24 33.75
C GLY A 27 -132.14 -29.48 32.87
N ASP A 28 -130.93 -29.24 33.38
CA ASP A 28 -129.66 -29.29 32.62
C ASP A 28 -129.53 -30.55 31.73
N VAL A 29 -130.00 -31.70 32.23
CA VAL A 29 -129.89 -33.00 31.55
C VAL A 29 -130.79 -33.12 30.31
N CYS A 30 -131.84 -32.29 30.21
CA CYS A 30 -132.74 -32.25 29.07
C CYS A 30 -132.87 -30.85 28.45
N ASP A 31 -132.04 -29.92 28.90
CA ASP A 31 -131.87 -28.64 28.24
C ASP A 31 -131.01 -28.79 26.98
N TYR A 32 -131.24 -27.91 26.02
CA TYR A 32 -130.42 -27.79 24.82
C TYR A 32 -129.36 -26.69 24.95
N ASP A 33 -129.55 -25.79 25.91
CA ASP A 33 -128.74 -24.63 26.24
C ASP A 33 -128.80 -24.51 27.78
N ALA A 34 -127.87 -25.18 28.48
CA ALA A 34 -128.01 -25.45 29.91
C ALA A 34 -127.74 -24.23 30.80
N ASP A 35 -126.95 -23.27 30.32
CA ASP A 35 -126.58 -22.08 31.04
C ASP A 35 -127.34 -20.83 30.52
N GLY A 36 -127.97 -20.92 29.35
CA GLY A 36 -128.89 -19.94 28.79
C GLY A 36 -128.19 -18.77 28.10
N ASP A 37 -127.00 -18.99 27.55
CA ASP A 37 -126.16 -17.97 26.91
C ASP A 37 -126.52 -17.73 25.42
N GLY A 38 -127.17 -18.72 24.79
CA GLY A 38 -127.57 -18.70 23.39
C GLY A 38 -126.80 -19.66 22.46
N ILE A 39 -125.75 -20.34 22.94
CA ILE A 39 -125.05 -21.43 22.22
C ILE A 39 -125.60 -22.79 22.67
N PRO A 40 -125.80 -23.74 21.76
CA PRO A 40 -126.19 -25.10 22.16
C PRO A 40 -125.05 -25.85 22.82
N ASN A 41 -125.33 -26.65 23.86
CA ASN A 41 -124.32 -27.44 24.57
C ASN A 41 -123.42 -28.36 23.70
N ASP A 42 -123.87 -28.76 22.50
CA ASP A 42 -123.07 -29.60 21.59
C ASP A 42 -122.03 -28.77 20.79
N ASP A 43 -122.23 -27.45 20.72
CA ASP A 43 -121.43 -26.45 20.00
C ASP A 43 -120.81 -25.40 20.96
N ASP A 44 -121.02 -25.56 22.27
CA ASP A 44 -120.55 -24.70 23.37
C ASP A 44 -119.32 -25.32 24.05
N ALA A 45 -118.24 -24.54 24.20
CA ALA A 45 -117.05 -24.97 24.91
C ALA A 45 -117.22 -24.97 26.44
N CYS A 46 -118.15 -24.15 26.97
CA CYS A 46 -118.41 -23.95 28.40
C CYS A 46 -119.92 -23.94 28.73
N ASP A 47 -120.47 -25.10 29.08
CA ASP A 47 -121.84 -25.22 29.62
C ASP A 47 -122.03 -24.61 31.07
N GLY A 48 -121.31 -23.55 31.44
CA GLY A 48 -121.33 -22.86 32.75
C GLY A 48 -120.02 -22.97 33.57
N PRO A 49 -119.86 -22.22 34.69
CA PRO A 49 -120.87 -21.77 35.67
C PRO A 49 -121.54 -20.40 35.51
N ALA A 50 -121.13 -19.52 34.59
CA ALA A 50 -121.88 -18.33 34.22
C ALA A 50 -123.19 -18.77 33.56
N VAL A 51 -124.21 -17.92 33.65
CA VAL A 51 -125.55 -18.25 33.15
C VAL A 51 -126.26 -16.98 32.70
N ASN A 52 -127.21 -17.14 31.79
CA ASN A 52 -128.10 -16.09 31.29
C ASN A 52 -127.35 -14.85 30.77
N TRP A 53 -126.26 -15.08 30.05
CA TRP A 53 -125.50 -14.04 29.37
C TRP A 53 -125.78 -14.10 27.84
N ASP A 54 -125.08 -13.32 27.02
CA ASP A 54 -125.35 -13.25 25.57
C ASP A 54 -124.01 -13.39 24.83
N SER A 55 -123.67 -14.62 24.44
CA SER A 55 -122.45 -14.96 23.68
C SER A 55 -122.37 -14.30 22.31
N SER A 56 -123.46 -13.73 21.80
CA SER A 56 -123.40 -12.92 20.58
C SER A 56 -122.77 -11.53 20.78
N VAL A 57 -122.49 -11.14 22.03
CA VAL A 57 -121.81 -9.90 22.38
C VAL A 57 -120.30 -10.14 22.40
N TRP A 58 -119.63 -9.77 21.30
CA TRP A 58 -118.17 -9.88 21.09
C TRP A 58 -117.25 -9.26 22.18
N THR A 59 -117.78 -8.58 23.20
CA THR A 59 -116.97 -8.07 24.33
C THR A 59 -117.15 -8.89 25.61
N ASP A 60 -118.01 -9.90 25.55
CA ASP A 60 -118.29 -10.83 26.64
C ASP A 60 -117.94 -12.30 26.23
N ASP A 61 -117.56 -12.51 24.95
CA ASP A 61 -117.18 -13.78 24.30
C ASP A 61 -116.46 -13.41 22.99
N ILE A 62 -115.14 -13.30 23.09
CA ILE A 62 -114.28 -12.69 22.08
C ILE A 62 -114.07 -13.60 20.87
N ASP A 63 -113.80 -14.88 21.08
CA ASP A 63 -113.54 -15.89 20.05
C ASP A 63 -114.82 -16.61 19.58
N MET A 64 -115.93 -16.39 20.27
CA MET A 64 -117.26 -16.93 19.99
C MET A 64 -117.37 -18.44 20.24
N ASP A 65 -116.66 -18.95 21.24
CA ASP A 65 -116.67 -20.38 21.60
C ASP A 65 -117.76 -20.78 22.61
N GLY A 66 -118.45 -19.80 23.20
CA GLY A 66 -119.47 -20.01 24.23
C GLY A 66 -118.94 -19.99 25.67
N CYS A 67 -117.66 -19.65 25.87
CA CYS A 67 -117.08 -19.34 27.16
C CYS A 67 -117.07 -17.83 27.38
N ARG A 68 -117.35 -17.41 28.61
CA ARG A 68 -117.38 -15.99 28.95
C ARG A 68 -115.99 -15.49 29.38
N ASP A 69 -115.42 -14.55 28.61
CA ASP A 69 -114.07 -13.98 28.79
C ASP A 69 -113.70 -13.63 30.25
N ILE A 70 -114.61 -12.99 30.99
CA ILE A 70 -114.25 -12.43 32.30
C ILE A 70 -114.10 -13.47 33.43
N ASP A 71 -114.68 -14.66 33.29
CA ASP A 71 -114.71 -15.64 34.38
C ASP A 71 -114.82 -17.14 34.01
N GLU A 72 -114.89 -17.49 32.74
CA GLU A 72 -114.99 -18.89 32.28
C GLU A 72 -113.95 -19.26 31.25
N ASP A 73 -113.58 -18.31 30.41
CA ASP A 73 -112.44 -18.41 29.53
C ASP A 73 -111.18 -17.86 30.22
N ASP A 74 -110.04 -18.48 29.97
CA ASP A 74 -108.72 -18.03 30.44
C ASP A 74 -107.76 -17.81 29.23
N ASP A 75 -108.25 -17.91 27.98
CA ASP A 75 -107.54 -17.83 26.68
C ASP A 75 -108.47 -17.20 25.62
N ASP A 76 -108.77 -15.91 25.78
CA ASP A 76 -109.85 -15.21 25.06
C ASP A 76 -109.73 -15.25 23.52
N ASP A 77 -108.54 -15.44 22.94
CA ASP A 77 -108.32 -15.40 21.48
C ASP A 77 -107.93 -16.76 20.83
N GLU A 78 -107.93 -17.81 21.65
CA GLU A 78 -107.69 -19.21 21.31
C GLU A 78 -106.32 -19.46 20.65
N ASP A 79 -105.29 -18.72 21.09
CA ASP A 79 -103.92 -18.86 20.55
C ASP A 79 -103.07 -19.90 21.32
N GLY A 80 -103.55 -20.33 22.50
CA GLY A 80 -102.93 -21.32 23.37
C GLY A 80 -102.06 -20.74 24.49
N VAL A 81 -102.00 -19.42 24.65
CA VAL A 81 -101.37 -18.68 25.74
C VAL A 81 -102.48 -18.09 26.63
N LEU A 82 -102.37 -18.27 27.94
CA LEU A 82 -103.42 -17.81 28.85
C LEU A 82 -103.37 -16.28 29.00
N ASP A 83 -104.52 -15.62 29.18
CA ASP A 83 -104.64 -14.15 29.32
C ASP A 83 -103.72 -13.53 30.39
N THR A 84 -103.38 -14.31 31.42
CA THR A 84 -102.48 -13.86 32.49
C THR A 84 -101.01 -13.75 32.07
N SER A 85 -100.66 -14.36 30.95
CA SER A 85 -99.33 -14.40 30.33
C SER A 85 -99.32 -13.76 28.94
N ASP A 86 -100.49 -13.46 28.37
CA ASP A 86 -100.67 -12.73 27.10
C ASP A 86 -100.82 -11.20 27.32
N PRO A 87 -99.84 -10.39 26.88
CA PRO A 87 -99.92 -8.93 26.96
C PRO A 87 -100.82 -8.29 25.89
N CYS A 88 -101.23 -9.04 24.87
CA CYS A 88 -102.08 -8.62 23.75
C CYS A 88 -103.59 -8.80 23.97
N THR A 89 -104.03 -9.08 25.19
CA THR A 89 -105.45 -9.15 25.58
C THR A 89 -106.19 -7.79 25.41
N GLY A 90 -107.09 -7.64 24.42
CA GLY A 90 -107.55 -6.29 24.03
C GLY A 90 -108.77 -6.13 23.10
N VAL A 91 -108.72 -5.15 22.18
CA VAL A 91 -109.75 -4.89 21.13
C VAL A 91 -109.18 -4.89 19.71
N SER A 92 -107.89 -5.22 19.60
CA SER A 92 -107.09 -5.28 18.38
C SER A 92 -106.11 -6.42 18.61
N PHE A 93 -106.59 -7.64 18.42
CA PHE A 93 -105.87 -8.90 18.62
C PHE A 93 -106.36 -9.93 17.58
N LYS A 94 -105.55 -10.94 17.30
CA LYS A 94 -105.71 -11.88 16.22
C LYS A 94 -106.39 -13.12 16.75
N LEU A 95 -107.46 -13.54 16.08
CA LEU A 95 -108.27 -14.67 16.53
C LEU A 95 -107.89 -15.99 15.85
N ASN A 96 -108.09 -17.09 16.56
CA ASN A 96 -108.01 -18.48 16.08
C ASN A 96 -106.69 -18.77 15.35
N TRP A 97 -105.59 -18.51 16.03
CA TRP A 97 -104.26 -18.87 15.57
C TRP A 97 -103.60 -19.79 16.61
N THR A 98 -102.30 -19.97 16.54
CA THR A 98 -101.60 -20.76 17.56
C THR A 98 -100.21 -20.19 17.70
N SER A 99 -99.87 -19.76 18.91
CA SER A 99 -98.54 -19.28 19.26
C SER A 99 -97.46 -20.33 18.94
N ASN A 100 -96.39 -19.90 18.25
CA ASN A 100 -95.16 -20.66 18.03
C ASN A 100 -94.05 -19.74 17.49
N VAL A 101 -92.78 -20.17 17.63
CA VAL A 101 -91.54 -19.46 17.19
C VAL A 101 -91.53 -18.85 15.77
N VAL A 102 -92.47 -19.19 14.89
CA VAL A 102 -92.50 -18.67 13.51
C VAL A 102 -93.40 -17.44 13.37
N ASN A 103 -94.40 -17.29 14.22
CA ASN A 103 -95.41 -16.23 14.14
C ASN A 103 -95.67 -15.51 15.46
N ASP A 104 -94.94 -15.91 16.49
CA ASP A 104 -94.85 -15.36 17.84
C ASP A 104 -93.44 -15.78 18.32
N ASN A 105 -92.45 -14.92 18.08
CA ASN A 105 -91.05 -15.26 18.23
C ASN A 105 -90.66 -15.43 19.71
N ASP A 106 -91.18 -14.58 20.59
CA ASP A 106 -90.91 -14.61 22.02
C ASP A 106 -91.84 -15.54 22.83
N MET A 107 -92.93 -16.02 22.21
CA MET A 107 -93.97 -16.85 22.79
C MET A 107 -94.77 -16.19 23.90
N ASP A 108 -94.98 -14.87 23.85
CA ASP A 108 -95.80 -14.18 24.83
C ASP A 108 -97.30 -14.19 24.51
N GLY A 109 -97.71 -14.66 23.33
CA GLY A 109 -99.12 -14.66 22.89
C GLY A 109 -99.48 -13.47 22.01
N CYS A 110 -98.52 -12.60 21.67
CA CYS A 110 -98.69 -11.57 20.67
C CYS A 110 -98.27 -12.09 19.28
N HIS A 111 -99.11 -11.86 18.26
CA HIS A 111 -98.72 -12.22 16.91
C HIS A 111 -97.81 -11.15 16.31
N ASP A 112 -96.52 -11.46 16.19
CA ASP A 112 -95.44 -10.69 15.57
C ASP A 112 -95.91 -9.52 14.67
N ASN A 113 -96.35 -9.86 13.45
CA ASN A 113 -96.60 -8.88 12.39
C ASN A 113 -97.94 -8.11 12.50
N GLU A 114 -98.80 -8.47 13.44
CA GLU A 114 -100.19 -7.96 13.49
C GLU A 114 -100.46 -7.14 14.75
N GLU A 115 -99.89 -7.56 15.88
CA GLU A 115 -100.19 -7.00 17.19
C GLU A 115 -99.00 -6.82 18.10
N ASP A 116 -97.93 -7.58 17.85
CA ASP A 116 -96.69 -7.37 18.53
C ASP A 116 -95.95 -6.15 17.95
N ASN A 117 -95.22 -5.48 18.80
CA ASN A 117 -94.37 -4.37 18.41
C ASN A 117 -92.96 -4.48 19.00
N ASP A 118 -92.66 -5.63 19.61
CA ASP A 118 -91.42 -6.02 20.26
C ASP A 118 -91.36 -7.57 20.11
N ASP A 119 -91.23 -8.01 18.85
CA ASP A 119 -91.39 -9.41 18.38
C ASP A 119 -90.47 -10.39 19.18
N ASP A 120 -89.34 -9.93 19.73
CA ASP A 120 -88.44 -10.73 20.56
C ASP A 120 -88.46 -10.35 22.06
N ASN A 121 -89.24 -9.34 22.46
CA ASN A 121 -89.46 -8.91 23.84
C ASN A 121 -88.18 -8.60 24.61
N ASP A 122 -87.26 -7.92 23.95
CA ASP A 122 -86.03 -7.42 24.55
C ASP A 122 -86.23 -6.05 25.25
N GLY A 123 -87.32 -5.37 24.92
CA GLY A 123 -87.72 -4.07 25.45
C GLY A 123 -87.45 -2.89 24.51
N ILE A 124 -87.09 -3.13 23.25
CA ILE A 124 -86.92 -2.14 22.18
C ILE A 124 -87.95 -2.41 21.07
N ASP A 125 -88.88 -1.48 20.84
CA ASP A 125 -89.89 -1.72 19.79
C ASP A 125 -89.24 -1.91 18.39
N ASP A 126 -89.74 -2.85 17.57
CA ASP A 126 -89.21 -3.17 16.21
C ASP A 126 -89.09 -1.95 15.28
N THR A 127 -89.89 -0.91 15.55
CA THR A 127 -89.95 0.32 14.74
C THR A 127 -89.25 1.51 15.38
N ALA A 128 -88.72 1.33 16.59
CA ALA A 128 -88.12 2.37 17.42
C ALA A 128 -86.60 2.26 17.59
N GLY A 129 -85.94 1.36 16.86
CA GLY A 129 -84.48 1.31 16.80
C GLY A 129 -83.87 -0.07 16.97
N ASP A 130 -84.68 -1.12 16.96
CA ASP A 130 -84.25 -2.51 16.97
C ASP A 130 -83.90 -2.99 15.54
N ASN A 131 -82.64 -3.38 15.36
CA ASN A 131 -82.11 -3.93 14.11
C ASN A 131 -82.23 -5.46 14.01
N CYS A 132 -82.50 -6.14 15.12
CA CYS A 132 -82.67 -7.59 15.25
C CYS A 132 -84.06 -8.02 15.77
N PRO A 133 -85.17 -7.53 15.19
CA PRO A 133 -86.50 -7.62 15.79
C PRO A 133 -87.11 -9.01 15.87
N ARG A 134 -86.41 -10.08 15.53
CA ARG A 134 -86.98 -11.44 15.53
C ARG A 134 -85.99 -12.50 15.96
N ASP A 135 -84.89 -12.13 16.61
CA ASP A 135 -83.83 -13.09 16.95
C ASP A 135 -84.05 -13.67 18.37
N TYR A 136 -83.09 -13.74 19.29
CA TYR A 136 -83.29 -14.42 20.58
C TYR A 136 -84.34 -13.73 21.45
N ALA A 137 -85.53 -14.32 21.42
CA ALA A 137 -86.59 -14.15 22.39
C ALA A 137 -86.11 -13.93 23.85
N ASN A 138 -86.63 -12.85 24.45
CA ASN A 138 -86.57 -12.46 25.85
C ASN A 138 -85.16 -12.14 26.40
N TRP A 139 -84.26 -11.62 25.57
CA TRP A 139 -83.01 -11.05 26.06
C TRP A 139 -83.26 -9.64 26.68
N GLY A 140 -82.31 -8.98 27.33
CA GLY A 140 -82.55 -7.63 27.90
C GLY A 140 -83.46 -7.47 29.17
N LEU A 141 -84.31 -8.44 29.52
CA LEU A 141 -85.33 -8.27 30.59
C LEU A 141 -84.83 -8.37 32.04
N SER A 142 -85.32 -7.45 32.88
CA SER A 142 -84.90 -7.23 34.28
C SER A 142 -85.43 -8.22 35.34
N ASP A 143 -86.29 -9.17 34.96
CA ASP A 143 -86.97 -10.10 35.87
C ASP A 143 -86.18 -11.37 36.20
N GLY A 144 -85.05 -11.59 35.50
CA GLY A 144 -84.13 -12.70 35.71
C GLY A 144 -84.41 -13.94 34.85
N SER A 145 -85.21 -13.82 33.79
CA SER A 145 -85.36 -14.83 32.73
C SER A 145 -84.22 -14.77 31.69
N GLY A 146 -83.77 -13.56 31.32
CA GLY A 146 -82.73 -13.31 30.29
C GLY A 146 -81.35 -12.84 30.80
N GLY A 147 -81.25 -12.19 31.96
CA GLY A 147 -79.98 -12.02 32.68
C GLY A 147 -79.02 -10.89 32.25
N PHE A 148 -79.30 -10.11 31.22
CA PHE A 148 -78.51 -8.92 30.82
C PHE A 148 -79.43 -7.75 30.48
N ASN A 149 -78.93 -6.52 30.58
CA ASN A 149 -79.63 -5.27 30.21
C ASN A 149 -78.88 -4.67 29.03
N HIS A 150 -79.55 -4.09 28.01
CA HIS A 150 -78.90 -3.30 26.94
C HIS A 150 -77.89 -2.33 27.55
N ASN A 151 -76.64 -2.72 27.50
CA ASN A 151 -75.52 -2.04 28.10
C ASN A 151 -74.34 -2.35 27.19
N GLY A 152 -73.45 -1.38 27.01
CA GLY A 152 -72.34 -1.49 26.06
C GLY A 152 -71.25 -2.51 26.42
N SER A 153 -71.62 -3.71 26.83
CA SER A 153 -70.79 -4.91 26.87
C SER A 153 -71.53 -6.16 26.37
N ALA A 154 -72.77 -5.99 25.89
CA ALA A 154 -73.61 -7.05 25.33
C ALA A 154 -74.54 -6.50 24.22
N ASP A 155 -74.29 -5.25 23.80
CA ASP A 155 -75.09 -4.40 22.91
C ASP A 155 -74.31 -3.09 22.80
N HIS A 156 -73.18 -3.15 22.09
CA HIS A 156 -72.13 -2.12 22.10
C HIS A 156 -72.60 -0.82 21.44
N ASP A 157 -73.29 -0.92 20.32
CA ASP A 157 -73.81 0.20 19.55
C ASP A 157 -75.23 0.64 19.97
N SER A 158 -75.91 -0.17 20.82
CA SER A 158 -77.25 0.08 21.32
C SER A 158 -78.34 0.00 20.25
N ASP A 159 -78.21 -0.89 19.28
CA ASP A 159 -79.16 -1.10 18.19
C ASP A 159 -80.18 -2.22 18.44
N GLY A 160 -80.13 -2.85 19.61
CA GLY A 160 -81.05 -3.95 19.93
C GLY A 160 -80.66 -5.28 19.31
N CYS A 161 -79.38 -5.47 18.97
CA CYS A 161 -78.80 -6.77 18.67
C CYS A 161 -77.83 -7.18 19.79
N HIS A 162 -77.73 -8.48 20.07
CA HIS A 162 -76.74 -8.97 21.03
C HIS A 162 -75.40 -9.28 20.36
N ASP A 163 -74.36 -8.51 20.71
CA ASP A 163 -72.97 -8.61 20.25
C ASP A 163 -72.51 -10.06 19.92
N GLU A 164 -72.42 -10.96 20.93
CA GLU A 164 -71.80 -12.29 20.70
C GLU A 164 -72.58 -13.28 19.81
N VAL A 165 -73.84 -12.99 19.45
CA VAL A 165 -74.76 -14.02 18.95
C VAL A 165 -75.54 -13.59 17.71
N GLU A 166 -75.91 -12.31 17.61
CA GLU A 166 -76.95 -11.84 16.69
C GLU A 166 -76.53 -10.62 15.90
N ASP A 167 -75.75 -9.76 16.53
CA ASP A 167 -75.13 -8.69 15.83
C ASP A 167 -74.01 -9.26 14.96
N ASP A 168 -74.07 -8.90 13.68
CA ASP A 168 -73.06 -9.30 12.71
C ASP A 168 -72.00 -8.18 12.56
N ASP A 169 -72.21 -6.99 13.14
CA ASP A 169 -71.42 -5.75 13.03
C ASP A 169 -71.57 -4.90 14.32
N ASP A 170 -70.92 -5.35 15.40
CA ASP A 170 -71.09 -4.91 16.79
C ASP A 170 -70.89 -3.39 17.03
N ASP A 171 -70.10 -2.70 16.19
CA ASP A 171 -69.84 -1.26 16.30
C ASP A 171 -70.38 -0.43 15.12
N ASN A 172 -71.04 -1.10 14.18
CA ASN A 172 -71.75 -0.52 13.04
C ASN A 172 -70.85 0.34 12.13
N ASP A 173 -69.58 -0.05 11.97
CA ASP A 173 -68.62 0.60 11.09
C ASP A 173 -68.73 0.12 9.62
N GLY A 174 -69.56 -0.89 9.36
CA GLY A 174 -69.82 -1.46 8.05
C GLY A 174 -68.93 -2.65 7.68
N VAL A 175 -68.12 -3.16 8.60
CA VAL A 175 -67.35 -4.40 8.50
C VAL A 175 -67.93 -5.40 9.50
N ASN A 176 -68.55 -6.47 8.98
CA ASN A 176 -69.05 -7.52 9.86
C ASN A 176 -67.91 -8.16 10.68
N ASP A 177 -68.18 -8.56 11.92
CA ASP A 177 -67.26 -9.29 12.80
C ASP A 177 -66.65 -10.53 12.14
N PHE A 178 -67.51 -11.32 11.48
CA PHE A 178 -67.13 -12.59 10.88
C PHE A 178 -67.73 -12.80 9.48
N ASP A 179 -66.99 -13.53 8.65
CA ASP A 179 -67.53 -14.05 7.40
C ASP A 179 -68.44 -15.28 7.64
N SER A 180 -69.17 -15.68 6.58
CA SER A 180 -70.06 -16.87 6.63
C SER A 180 -69.37 -18.21 6.94
N LEU A 181 -68.04 -18.26 7.01
CA LEU A 181 -67.22 -19.42 7.35
C LEU A 181 -66.58 -19.29 8.75
N GLY A 182 -66.81 -18.19 9.45
CA GLY A 182 -66.27 -17.86 10.77
C GLY A 182 -64.84 -17.34 10.74
N ALA A 183 -64.38 -16.77 9.63
CA ALA A 183 -63.14 -15.98 9.59
C ALA A 183 -63.41 -14.59 10.16
N VAL A 184 -62.52 -14.12 11.04
CA VAL A 184 -62.55 -12.74 11.57
C VAL A 184 -62.37 -11.79 10.39
N LEU A 185 -63.28 -10.83 10.26
CA LEU A 185 -63.25 -9.77 9.27
C LEU A 185 -62.98 -8.43 9.94
N ASP A 186 -63.62 -8.17 11.08
CA ASP A 186 -63.30 -7.07 11.98
C ASP A 186 -62.50 -7.56 13.21
N ARG A 187 -61.31 -6.98 13.43
CA ARG A 187 -60.45 -7.26 14.59
C ARG A 187 -60.75 -6.36 15.79
N CYS A 188 -61.53 -5.31 15.59
CA CYS A 188 -62.01 -4.35 16.56
C CYS A 188 -63.55 -4.34 16.67
N PRO A 189 -64.22 -5.51 16.83
CA PRO A 189 -65.68 -5.63 16.75
C PRO A 189 -66.44 -4.67 17.68
N THR A 190 -65.90 -4.36 18.86
CA THR A 190 -66.52 -3.39 19.78
C THR A 190 -65.75 -2.07 19.79
N GLY A 191 -65.47 -1.52 18.61
CA GLY A 191 -64.65 -0.34 18.38
C GLY A 191 -65.42 0.99 18.48
N MET A 192 -64.98 1.99 17.72
CA MET A 192 -65.55 3.32 17.71
C MET A 192 -66.80 3.29 16.87
N LEU A 193 -67.91 3.78 17.41
CA LEU A 193 -69.18 3.79 16.68
C LEU A 193 -69.20 4.83 15.54
N ASP A 194 -70.06 4.59 14.54
CA ASP A 194 -70.48 5.55 13.49
C ASP A 194 -69.35 6.03 12.54
N TRP A 195 -68.47 5.15 12.08
CA TRP A 195 -67.52 5.42 10.98
C TRP A 195 -67.69 4.44 9.82
N VAL A 196 -66.76 4.47 8.86
CA VAL A 196 -66.80 3.58 7.69
C VAL A 196 -65.37 3.14 7.41
N SER A 197 -65.12 1.84 7.38
CA SER A 197 -63.87 1.27 6.88
C SER A 197 -63.59 1.71 5.43
N ASP A 198 -62.43 2.35 5.20
CA ASP A 198 -61.98 2.81 3.87
C ASP A 198 -60.44 2.69 3.75
N PRO A 199 -59.93 1.84 2.82
CA PRO A 199 -58.49 1.57 2.59
C PRO A 199 -57.66 2.76 2.11
N VAL A 200 -58.26 3.94 2.04
CA VAL A 200 -57.60 5.17 1.58
C VAL A 200 -57.48 6.21 2.69
N GLY A 201 -58.05 5.97 3.88
CA GLY A 201 -57.77 6.88 4.98
C GLY A 201 -58.49 6.70 6.31
N THR A 202 -59.20 5.60 6.56
CA THR A 202 -59.74 5.32 7.90
C THR A 202 -59.43 3.93 8.44
N ASP A 203 -59.17 2.97 7.56
CA ASP A 203 -58.79 1.58 7.86
C ASP A 203 -57.94 1.13 6.66
N HIS A 204 -56.61 1.21 6.78
CA HIS A 204 -55.71 1.02 5.63
C HIS A 204 -55.53 -0.45 5.24
N ASP A 205 -55.56 -1.37 6.19
CA ASP A 205 -55.38 -2.81 5.94
C ASP A 205 -56.69 -3.59 5.72
N GLU A 206 -57.83 -2.92 5.86
CA GLU A 206 -59.19 -3.46 5.71
C GLU A 206 -59.52 -4.52 6.77
N ASP A 207 -59.04 -4.37 8.01
CA ASP A 207 -59.28 -5.30 9.12
C ASP A 207 -60.38 -4.87 10.11
N GLY A 208 -61.08 -3.78 9.82
CA GLY A 208 -62.17 -3.25 10.66
C GLY A 208 -61.68 -2.44 11.87
N CYS A 209 -60.38 -2.34 12.10
CA CYS A 209 -59.84 -1.41 13.08
C CYS A 209 -59.58 -0.04 12.46
N ARG A 210 -59.87 1.02 13.22
CA ARG A 210 -59.66 2.38 12.76
C ARG A 210 -58.23 2.86 13.05
N ASP A 211 -57.48 3.23 11.99
CA ASP A 211 -56.08 3.71 12.05
C ASP A 211 -55.82 4.79 13.12
N ALA A 212 -56.82 5.66 13.35
CA ALA A 212 -56.61 6.86 14.13
C ALA A 212 -56.53 6.63 15.66
N ASP A 213 -57.10 5.52 16.16
CA ASP A 213 -57.27 5.32 17.60
C ASP A 213 -57.49 3.87 18.07
N GLU A 214 -57.77 2.92 17.18
CA GLU A 214 -58.12 1.54 17.55
C GLU A 214 -57.18 0.52 16.97
N ASP A 215 -56.73 0.75 15.74
CA ASP A 215 -55.65 0.01 15.15
C ASP A 215 -54.31 0.45 15.74
N TRP A 216 -53.46 -0.53 16.02
CA TRP A 216 -52.10 -0.33 16.53
C TRP A 216 -51.05 -0.80 15.52
N ASP A 217 -51.47 -1.26 14.35
CA ASP A 217 -50.67 -1.85 13.27
C ASP A 217 -51.41 -1.60 11.94
N ASP A 218 -51.42 -0.33 11.48
CA ASP A 218 -52.27 0.18 10.38
C ASP A 218 -52.11 -0.57 9.04
N ASP A 219 -51.05 -1.37 8.87
CA ASP A 219 -50.75 -2.11 7.63
C ASP A 219 -50.62 -3.63 7.80
N ASN A 220 -50.65 -4.06 9.07
CA ASN A 220 -50.74 -5.43 9.54
C ASN A 220 -49.59 -6.30 9.06
N ASP A 221 -48.41 -5.69 8.95
CA ASP A 221 -47.16 -6.39 8.74
C ASP A 221 -46.65 -7.09 10.03
N GLY A 222 -47.25 -6.80 11.17
CA GLY A 222 -46.93 -7.37 12.47
C GLY A 222 -46.00 -6.52 13.34
N VAL A 223 -45.66 -5.30 12.91
CA VAL A 223 -44.96 -4.27 13.67
C VAL A 223 -45.97 -3.20 14.05
N HIS A 224 -46.13 -2.95 15.35
CA HIS A 224 -47.04 -1.91 15.79
C HIS A 224 -46.52 -0.51 15.38
N ASP A 225 -47.40 0.44 15.08
CA ASP A 225 -46.97 1.80 14.67
C ASP A 225 -46.21 2.51 15.80
N LEU A 226 -46.71 2.36 17.04
CA LEU A 226 -46.20 3.03 18.23
C LEU A 226 -46.01 2.07 19.41
N ASP A 227 -44.97 2.32 20.20
CA ASP A 227 -44.84 1.69 21.52
C ASP A 227 -45.73 2.36 22.59
N SER A 228 -45.80 1.74 23.77
CA SER A 228 -46.57 2.27 24.93
C SER A 228 -46.14 3.65 25.46
N THR A 229 -45.08 4.24 24.89
CA THR A 229 -44.54 5.56 25.22
C THR A 229 -44.56 6.55 24.06
N ASP A 230 -45.35 6.26 23.02
CA ASP A 230 -45.50 7.05 21.79
C ASP A 230 -44.19 7.17 20.98
N ASN A 231 -43.29 6.19 21.07
CA ASN A 231 -42.16 6.12 20.12
C ASN A 231 -42.62 5.34 18.89
N ILE A 232 -42.21 5.82 17.72
CA ILE A 232 -42.43 5.16 16.44
C ILE A 232 -41.64 3.85 16.42
N LEU A 233 -42.34 2.76 16.12
CA LEU A 233 -41.80 1.41 16.01
C LEU A 233 -41.79 0.98 14.53
N ASP A 234 -42.90 1.18 13.82
CA ASP A 234 -42.95 1.08 12.36
C ASP A 234 -42.63 2.45 11.72
N LEU A 235 -41.54 2.54 10.98
CA LEU A 235 -41.09 3.75 10.28
C LEU A 235 -41.82 4.02 8.95
N CYS A 236 -42.53 3.02 8.42
CA CYS A 236 -43.22 3.05 7.15
C CYS A 236 -44.74 3.04 7.25
N SER A 237 -45.33 2.82 8.42
CA SER A 237 -46.78 2.87 8.65
C SER A 237 -47.47 4.09 7.98
N PRO A 238 -48.57 3.87 7.24
CA PRO A 238 -49.29 2.59 7.08
C PRO A 238 -48.79 1.74 5.90
N GLY A 239 -47.60 1.98 5.35
CA GLY A 239 -46.88 1.04 4.48
C GLY A 239 -47.68 0.31 3.37
N ALA A 240 -47.20 -0.88 3.01
CA ALA A 240 -47.82 -1.76 2.04
C ALA A 240 -48.50 -2.91 2.78
N THR A 241 -49.70 -3.29 2.37
CA THR A 241 -50.40 -4.39 3.06
C THR A 241 -50.05 -5.77 2.47
N GLY A 242 -50.34 -6.84 3.23
CA GLY A 242 -50.32 -8.22 2.75
C GLY A 242 -48.95 -8.90 2.74
N TRP A 243 -48.04 -8.45 3.60
CA TRP A 243 -46.76 -9.10 3.91
C TRP A 243 -46.60 -9.19 5.44
N LEU A 244 -45.46 -9.69 5.91
CA LEU A 244 -45.14 -9.72 7.35
C LEU A 244 -43.70 -9.26 7.52
N SER A 245 -43.44 -8.43 8.52
CA SER A 245 -42.09 -8.10 8.96
C SER A 245 -41.40 -9.34 9.55
N ASP A 246 -40.34 -9.77 8.86
CA ASP A 246 -39.41 -10.77 9.35
C ASP A 246 -38.03 -10.54 8.74
N SER A 247 -36.99 -11.16 9.30
CA SER A 247 -35.58 -10.99 8.88
C SER A 247 -35.24 -11.26 7.39
N THR A 248 -36.21 -11.66 6.57
CA THR A 248 -36.06 -11.87 5.12
C THR A 248 -36.81 -10.87 4.25
N THR A 249 -37.69 -10.05 4.83
CA THR A 249 -38.53 -9.06 4.16
C THR A 249 -38.50 -7.68 4.80
N ASP A 250 -38.04 -7.60 6.06
CA ASP A 250 -37.72 -6.41 6.85
C ASP A 250 -36.49 -6.79 7.70
N ARG A 251 -35.32 -6.40 7.24
CA ARG A 251 -34.06 -6.91 7.77
C ARG A 251 -33.65 -6.25 9.08
N ASP A 252 -33.88 -4.96 9.24
CA ASP A 252 -33.53 -4.22 10.45
C ASP A 252 -34.65 -4.26 11.51
N GLY A 253 -35.86 -4.65 11.09
CA GLY A 253 -37.02 -4.82 11.94
C GLY A 253 -37.73 -3.51 12.27
N ASP A 254 -37.67 -2.52 11.38
CA ASP A 254 -38.24 -1.20 11.56
C ASP A 254 -39.66 -1.06 10.97
N GLY A 255 -40.26 -2.13 10.43
CA GLY A 255 -41.60 -2.12 9.82
C GLY A 255 -41.61 -1.67 8.35
N CYS A 256 -40.45 -1.34 7.77
CA CYS A 256 -40.33 -1.03 6.36
C CYS A 256 -39.99 -2.27 5.54
N ARG A 257 -40.66 -2.45 4.39
CA ARG A 257 -40.35 -3.55 3.49
C ARG A 257 -39.11 -3.26 2.64
N ASP A 258 -38.08 -4.12 2.74
CA ASP A 258 -36.81 -4.08 1.98
C ASP A 258 -37.01 -3.87 0.45
N LEU A 259 -38.13 -4.35 -0.11
CA LEU A 259 -38.31 -4.41 -1.56
C LEU A 259 -38.61 -3.04 -2.19
N ASP A 260 -39.33 -2.16 -1.50
CA ASP A 260 -39.92 -0.96 -2.09
C ASP A 260 -40.37 0.16 -1.12
N GLU A 261 -40.20 -0.01 0.18
CA GLU A 261 -40.57 0.99 1.20
C GLU A 261 -39.40 1.43 2.05
N ASP A 262 -38.48 0.51 2.28
CA ASP A 262 -37.20 0.80 2.89
C ASP A 262 -36.18 1.31 1.86
N ASP A 263 -35.39 2.29 2.25
CA ASP A 263 -34.25 2.82 1.48
C ASP A 263 -32.92 2.56 2.25
N ASP A 264 -32.94 1.87 3.39
CA ASP A 264 -31.84 1.58 4.34
C ASP A 264 -32.05 0.19 5.01
N ASP A 265 -32.01 -0.89 4.21
CA ASP A 265 -32.45 -2.26 4.56
C ASP A 265 -31.87 -2.83 5.88
N ASP A 266 -30.68 -2.41 6.32
CA ASP A 266 -30.04 -2.93 7.54
C ASP A 266 -29.99 -1.92 8.71
N GLY A 267 -30.52 -0.72 8.49
CA GLY A 267 -30.74 0.31 9.49
C GLY A 267 -29.46 0.93 10.04
N ASP A 268 -28.34 0.84 9.30
CA ASP A 268 -27.05 1.36 9.75
C ASP A 268 -26.90 2.88 9.53
N GLY A 269 -27.80 3.48 8.75
CA GLY A 269 -27.85 4.91 8.43
C GLY A 269 -27.28 5.28 7.06
N ILE A 270 -26.85 4.31 6.24
CA ILE A 270 -26.36 4.47 4.88
C ILE A 270 -27.37 3.87 3.90
N ILE A 271 -27.98 4.74 3.08
CA ILE A 271 -29.03 4.30 2.15
C ILE A 271 -28.52 3.25 1.13
N ASP A 272 -29.39 2.32 0.71
CA ASP A 272 -29.04 1.16 -0.13
C ASP A 272 -28.32 1.53 -1.44
N THR A 273 -28.62 2.72 -1.97
CA THR A 273 -28.03 3.16 -3.24
C THR A 273 -26.54 3.50 -3.14
N VAL A 274 -26.04 3.71 -1.92
CA VAL A 274 -24.62 3.95 -1.63
C VAL A 274 -24.03 2.91 -0.67
N ASP A 275 -24.86 2.12 0.01
CA ASP A 275 -24.42 0.99 0.83
C ASP A 275 -23.97 -0.21 -0.04
N GLY A 276 -22.82 -0.78 0.30
CA GLY A 276 -22.26 -1.99 -0.31
C GLY A 276 -22.77 -3.31 0.30
N CYS A 277 -23.31 -3.28 1.52
CA CYS A 277 -23.53 -4.44 2.38
C CYS A 277 -24.77 -4.36 3.30
N PHE A 278 -25.94 -4.70 2.77
CA PHE A 278 -27.19 -4.75 3.54
C PHE A 278 -27.39 -6.09 4.28
N VAL A 279 -26.41 -6.63 5.01
CA VAL A 279 -26.55 -7.97 5.61
C VAL A 279 -26.69 -7.93 7.13
N GLN A 280 -25.84 -7.20 7.83
CA GLN A 280 -25.77 -7.20 9.27
C GLN A 280 -26.59 -6.06 9.87
N ALA A 281 -27.84 -6.28 10.25
CA ALA A 281 -28.60 -5.22 10.93
C ALA A 281 -28.16 -4.94 12.38
N GLY A 282 -28.59 -3.78 12.91
CA GLY A 282 -28.56 -3.44 14.34
C GLY A 282 -27.26 -2.77 14.82
N TRP A 283 -26.55 -2.09 13.93
CA TRP A 283 -25.40 -1.23 14.21
C TRP A 283 -25.61 0.13 13.56
N VAL A 284 -24.60 0.99 13.56
CA VAL A 284 -24.67 2.31 12.92
C VAL A 284 -23.34 2.54 12.23
N SER A 285 -23.36 2.95 10.96
CA SER A 285 -22.16 3.36 10.24
C SER A 285 -21.53 4.58 10.91
N THR A 286 -20.27 4.42 11.33
CA THR A 286 -19.46 5.48 11.92
C THR A 286 -18.00 5.25 11.54
N PRO A 287 -17.13 6.29 11.56
CA PRO A 287 -15.70 6.14 11.25
C PRO A 287 -14.89 5.21 12.19
N LEU A 288 -15.54 4.51 13.12
CA LEU A 288 -14.94 3.51 13.99
C LEU A 288 -15.43 2.07 13.70
N THR A 289 -16.52 1.93 12.96
CA THR A 289 -17.23 0.68 12.69
C THR A 289 -17.39 0.40 11.20
N ASP A 290 -17.25 1.44 10.38
CA ASP A 290 -17.25 1.50 8.92
C ASP A 290 -16.21 2.60 8.59
N HIS A 291 -15.01 2.18 8.20
CA HIS A 291 -13.85 3.08 8.08
C HIS A 291 -13.93 3.93 6.80
N ASP A 292 -14.35 3.37 5.68
CA ASP A 292 -14.48 4.08 4.40
C ASP A 292 -15.83 4.80 4.22
N GLY A 293 -16.84 4.41 4.98
CA GLY A 293 -18.18 4.99 4.96
C GLY A 293 -19.07 4.43 3.86
N ASP A 294 -18.83 3.22 3.36
CA ASP A 294 -19.63 2.58 2.32
C ASP A 294 -20.78 1.71 2.84
N GLY A 295 -21.06 1.72 4.14
CA GLY A 295 -22.12 0.93 4.76
C GLY A 295 -21.73 -0.51 5.04
N CYS A 296 -20.53 -0.95 4.65
CA CYS A 296 -20.01 -2.24 5.05
C CYS A 296 -19.35 -2.18 6.43
N ARG A 297 -19.68 -3.16 7.28
CA ARG A 297 -19.13 -3.21 8.63
C ARG A 297 -17.76 -3.87 8.66
N ASP A 298 -16.76 -3.13 9.14
CA ASP A 298 -15.34 -3.53 9.16
C ASP A 298 -15.02 -4.91 9.76
N MET A 299 -15.85 -5.41 10.68
CA MET A 299 -15.49 -6.57 11.49
C MET A 299 -16.01 -7.91 10.98
N ASP A 300 -16.99 -7.91 10.08
CA ASP A 300 -17.65 -9.12 9.60
C ASP A 300 -18.27 -9.08 8.20
N GLU A 301 -18.43 -7.91 7.58
CA GLU A 301 -19.09 -7.79 6.26
C GLU A 301 -18.24 -7.09 5.21
N ASP A 302 -17.39 -6.17 5.65
CA ASP A 302 -16.41 -5.54 4.78
C ASP A 302 -15.19 -6.45 4.60
N ASP A 303 -14.75 -6.57 3.34
CA ASP A 303 -13.53 -7.27 2.96
C ASP A 303 -12.43 -6.26 2.52
N ASN A 304 -12.74 -4.95 2.53
CA ASN A 304 -11.90 -3.84 2.09
C ASN A 304 -12.20 -2.56 2.90
N ASP A 305 -11.77 -2.53 4.16
CA ASP A 305 -12.12 -1.53 5.17
C ASP A 305 -11.81 -0.06 4.76
N ASP A 306 -10.84 0.20 3.87
CA ASP A 306 -10.52 1.54 3.35
C ASP A 306 -10.79 1.72 1.85
N ASN A 307 -11.35 0.69 1.21
CA ASN A 307 -11.82 0.70 -0.17
C ASN A 307 -10.78 1.14 -1.20
N ASP A 308 -9.52 0.82 -0.92
CA ASP A 308 -8.42 0.97 -1.86
C ASP A 308 -8.36 -0.24 -2.85
N PRO A 309 -7.39 -0.31 -3.77
CA PRO A 309 -7.27 -1.40 -4.74
C PRO A 309 -6.89 -2.79 -4.17
N VAL A 310 -6.52 -2.89 -2.90
CA VAL A 310 -6.04 -4.05 -2.17
C VAL A 310 -7.06 -4.44 -1.11
N TYR A 311 -7.31 -5.74 -0.93
CA TYR A 311 -8.27 -6.22 0.07
C TYR A 311 -7.57 -6.52 1.40
N ASP A 312 -8.27 -6.39 2.52
CA ASP A 312 -7.76 -6.56 3.90
C ASP A 312 -6.89 -7.80 4.12
N VAL A 313 -7.23 -8.91 3.46
CA VAL A 313 -6.49 -10.18 3.60
C VAL A 313 -5.06 -10.12 3.07
N SER A 314 -4.77 -9.13 2.23
CA SER A 314 -3.51 -8.83 1.58
C SER A 314 -2.97 -7.45 1.93
N ASP A 315 -3.66 -6.72 2.81
CA ASP A 315 -3.34 -5.35 3.15
C ASP A 315 -2.82 -5.24 4.60
N ALA A 316 -1.58 -4.79 4.76
CA ALA A 316 -0.96 -4.50 6.05
C ALA A 316 -1.52 -3.23 6.70
N CYS A 317 -2.12 -2.36 5.90
CA CYS A 317 -2.71 -1.07 6.22
C CYS A 317 -4.22 -1.02 6.05
N ALA A 318 -4.96 -2.14 6.14
CA ALA A 318 -6.43 -2.26 5.94
C ALA A 318 -7.35 -1.11 6.45
N LYS A 319 -6.92 -0.31 7.45
CA LYS A 319 -7.64 0.92 7.88
C LYS A 319 -6.87 2.19 7.53
N GLY A 320 -6.41 2.25 6.30
CA GLY A 320 -5.50 3.26 5.78
C GLY A 320 -6.22 4.42 5.11
N GLU A 321 -5.61 4.97 4.07
CA GLU A 321 -6.03 6.18 3.38
C GLU A 321 -7.14 5.83 2.39
N ILE A 322 -8.38 6.15 2.75
CA ILE A 322 -9.54 5.70 1.96
C ILE A 322 -9.43 5.97 0.45
N GLY A 323 -9.54 4.90 -0.35
CA GLY A 323 -9.68 4.91 -1.81
C GLY A 323 -8.48 5.46 -2.59
N TRP A 324 -7.25 5.26 -2.10
CA TRP A 324 -6.05 5.73 -2.78
C TRP A 324 -5.80 4.96 -4.11
N THR A 325 -5.07 5.57 -5.05
CA THR A 325 -4.70 4.95 -6.36
C THR A 325 -3.25 5.24 -6.72
N GLY A 326 -2.42 5.16 -5.68
CA GLY A 326 -1.02 5.56 -5.63
C GLY A 326 -0.06 4.42 -5.95
N THR A 327 1.15 4.54 -5.42
CA THR A 327 2.17 3.51 -5.47
C THR A 327 2.14 2.71 -4.16
N ASP A 328 2.45 1.44 -4.31
CA ASP A 328 2.54 0.37 -3.31
C ASP A 328 3.65 -0.51 -3.87
N PHE A 329 4.88 -0.22 -3.45
CA PHE A 329 6.08 -0.73 -4.12
C PHE A 329 6.35 -2.19 -3.75
N ASP A 330 6.19 -2.57 -2.49
CA ASP A 330 6.37 -3.94 -2.01
C ASP A 330 5.12 -4.84 -2.18
N GLY A 331 3.95 -4.23 -2.45
CA GLY A 331 2.71 -4.94 -2.68
C GLY A 331 2.00 -5.38 -1.39
N ASP A 332 2.28 -4.74 -0.25
CA ASP A 332 1.67 -5.07 1.04
C ASP A 332 0.36 -4.34 1.33
N GLY A 333 -0.08 -3.45 0.43
CA GLY A 333 -1.33 -2.69 0.53
C GLY A 333 -1.20 -1.34 1.25
N CYS A 334 -0.03 -1.02 1.81
CA CYS A 334 0.23 0.29 2.36
C CYS A 334 0.62 1.28 1.26
N ARG A 335 0.12 2.51 1.37
CA ARG A 335 0.50 3.59 0.44
C ARG A 335 1.86 4.19 0.82
N ASP A 336 2.83 4.08 -0.09
CA ASP A 336 4.21 4.56 0.09
C ASP A 336 4.31 5.97 0.74
N GLU A 337 3.58 6.95 0.18
CA GLU A 337 3.78 8.36 0.58
C GLU A 337 3.23 8.74 1.97
N THR A 338 2.29 7.97 2.51
CA THR A 338 1.45 8.43 3.64
C THR A 338 1.31 7.44 4.77
N GLU A 339 1.43 6.14 4.51
CA GLU A 339 1.06 5.09 5.47
C GLU A 339 2.07 3.96 5.56
N ASP A 340 2.86 3.76 4.52
CA ASP A 340 4.02 2.89 4.59
C ASP A 340 5.19 3.59 5.32
N ASP A 341 5.83 2.85 6.23
CA ASP A 341 7.02 3.30 6.95
C ASP A 341 8.31 2.70 6.31
N ASP A 342 8.19 1.74 5.38
CA ASP A 342 9.24 0.94 4.72
C ASP A 342 8.78 0.48 3.31
N ASP A 343 8.77 1.42 2.35
CA ASP A 343 8.21 1.30 0.98
C ASP A 343 8.62 0.02 0.20
N ASP A 344 9.80 -0.54 0.46
CA ASP A 344 10.32 -1.73 -0.24
C ASP A 344 10.53 -2.97 0.65
N ASN A 345 10.13 -2.86 1.93
CA ASN A 345 10.15 -3.90 2.96
C ASN A 345 11.53 -4.56 3.14
N ASP A 346 12.60 -3.80 2.90
CA ASP A 346 13.96 -4.27 3.07
C ASP A 346 14.41 -4.29 4.56
N GLY A 347 13.61 -3.65 5.41
CA GLY A 347 13.78 -3.56 6.85
C GLY A 347 14.44 -2.28 7.34
N ILE A 348 14.60 -1.26 6.51
CA ILE A 348 15.09 0.08 6.83
C ILE A 348 13.97 1.09 6.56
N CYS A 349 13.66 1.95 7.53
CA CYS A 349 12.53 2.86 7.38
C CYS A 349 12.85 4.08 6.50
N ASP A 350 11.93 4.54 5.68
CA ASP A 350 12.13 5.77 4.86
C ASP A 350 12.34 7.01 5.72
N THR A 351 11.74 6.99 6.92
CA THR A 351 11.86 8.07 7.89
C THR A 351 12.67 7.69 9.13
N ILE A 352 13.15 8.71 9.84
CA ILE A 352 13.92 8.54 11.09
C ILE A 352 13.14 7.89 12.24
N SER A 353 11.87 7.54 12.05
CA SER A 353 10.95 7.13 13.12
C SER A 353 10.08 5.94 12.71
N SER A 354 10.47 4.74 13.12
CA SER A 354 9.54 3.60 13.12
C SER A 354 8.46 3.83 14.19
N THR A 355 7.21 3.99 13.77
CA THR A 355 6.09 4.27 14.68
C THR A 355 5.74 3.08 15.57
N LEU A 356 6.08 1.85 15.14
CA LEU A 356 5.66 0.59 15.78
C LEU A 356 6.76 -0.50 15.85
N ASN A 357 8.02 -0.16 15.58
CA ASN A 357 9.13 -1.12 15.46
C ASN A 357 8.90 -2.13 14.31
N VAL A 358 8.33 -1.62 13.23
CA VAL A 358 8.11 -2.30 11.93
C VAL A 358 9.47 -2.56 11.28
N CYS A 359 10.20 -1.49 11.00
CA CYS A 359 11.51 -1.46 10.37
C CYS A 359 12.63 -0.91 11.30
N SER A 360 13.87 -1.03 10.86
CA SER A 360 15.05 -0.50 11.58
C SER A 360 15.14 1.01 11.42
N SER A 361 15.33 1.73 12.54
CA SER A 361 15.35 3.20 12.52
C SER A 361 16.60 3.79 11.85
N GLY A 362 16.39 4.53 10.77
CA GLY A 362 17.38 5.29 9.99
C GLY A 362 16.77 5.56 8.62
N PRO A 363 16.90 6.78 8.05
CA PRO A 363 16.19 7.11 6.81
C PRO A 363 16.79 6.30 5.65
N ASP A 364 15.94 5.56 4.97
CA ASP A 364 16.28 4.90 3.73
C ASP A 364 16.69 5.93 2.66
N ILE A 365 17.82 5.69 2.00
CA ILE A 365 18.28 6.54 0.89
C ILE A 365 17.71 6.04 -0.44
N CYS A 366 17.33 4.78 -0.50
CA CYS A 366 16.84 4.03 -1.63
C CYS A 366 15.51 3.33 -1.31
N PRO A 367 14.43 4.08 -1.05
CA PRO A 367 13.11 3.55 -0.65
C PRO A 367 12.38 2.72 -1.73
N GLU A 368 13.02 2.46 -2.87
CA GLU A 368 12.42 1.73 -3.99
C GLU A 368 13.42 0.67 -4.49
N THR A 369 13.98 -0.10 -3.56
CA THR A 369 14.95 -1.17 -3.83
C THR A 369 14.23 -2.43 -4.30
N PRO A 370 14.59 -3.00 -5.47
CA PRO A 370 13.92 -4.18 -5.98
C PRO A 370 13.89 -5.35 -4.97
N GLU A 371 12.70 -5.95 -4.80
CA GLU A 371 12.45 -6.99 -3.81
C GLU A 371 13.49 -8.14 -3.90
N GLY A 372 14.12 -8.44 -2.75
CA GLY A 372 15.05 -9.55 -2.59
C GLY A 372 16.49 -9.28 -3.00
N GLU A 373 16.86 -8.03 -3.28
CA GLU A 373 18.26 -7.62 -3.41
C GLU A 373 19.00 -7.61 -2.08
N ASN A 374 20.33 -7.68 -2.14
CA ASN A 374 21.15 -7.47 -0.95
C ASN A 374 21.42 -5.98 -0.81
N ILE A 375 20.86 -5.41 0.24
CA ILE A 375 20.96 -3.99 0.57
C ILE A 375 22.22 -3.70 1.40
N ASN A 376 22.69 -2.46 1.33
CA ASN A 376 23.75 -1.96 2.20
C ASN A 376 23.15 -1.39 3.52
N GLY A 377 23.88 -0.55 4.25
CA GLY A 377 23.39 0.03 5.50
C GLY A 377 22.45 1.23 5.35
N ASP A 378 22.23 1.68 4.12
CA ASP A 378 21.44 2.84 3.72
C ASP A 378 20.22 2.44 2.87
N GLY A 379 19.86 1.14 2.82
CA GLY A 379 18.74 0.58 2.04
C GLY A 379 19.07 0.23 0.59
N CYS A 380 20.13 0.81 0.04
CA CYS A 380 20.41 0.66 -1.38
C CYS A 380 20.90 -0.75 -1.78
N GLY A 381 20.25 -1.32 -2.79
CA GLY A 381 20.59 -2.57 -3.46
C GLY A 381 21.92 -2.49 -4.21
N ILE A 382 22.85 -3.40 -3.86
CA ILE A 382 24.23 -3.39 -4.39
C ILE A 382 24.30 -3.65 -5.90
N PHE A 383 23.30 -4.31 -6.50
CA PHE A 383 23.32 -4.67 -7.93
C PHE A 383 22.64 -3.64 -8.84
N THR A 384 21.83 -2.74 -8.28
CA THR A 384 20.96 -1.87 -9.09
C THR A 384 20.95 -0.40 -8.71
N GLN A 385 21.46 -0.03 -7.53
CA GLN A 385 21.36 1.34 -7.03
C GLN A 385 22.69 1.89 -6.51
N VAL A 386 23.57 1.04 -5.95
CA VAL A 386 24.88 1.49 -5.45
C VAL A 386 25.90 1.50 -6.60
N ASP A 387 26.47 2.69 -6.85
CA ASP A 387 27.56 2.95 -7.79
C ASP A 387 28.57 3.86 -7.06
N THR A 388 29.57 3.24 -6.44
CA THR A 388 30.47 3.88 -5.48
C THR A 388 31.45 4.84 -6.16
N ASP A 389 31.91 4.54 -7.37
CA ASP A 389 32.88 5.35 -8.11
C ASP A 389 32.26 6.27 -9.19
N GLY A 390 30.99 6.05 -9.51
CA GLY A 390 30.17 6.90 -10.37
C GLY A 390 30.40 6.67 -11.86
N ASP A 391 30.88 5.51 -12.27
CA ASP A 391 31.19 5.19 -13.67
C ASP A 391 29.99 4.64 -14.46
N GLY A 392 28.90 4.29 -13.76
CA GLY A 392 27.65 3.79 -14.31
C GLY A 392 27.52 2.26 -14.34
N VAL A 393 28.49 1.53 -13.79
CA VAL A 393 28.39 0.10 -13.45
C VAL A 393 28.14 0.00 -11.94
N PHE A 394 27.06 -0.68 -11.53
CA PHE A 394 26.73 -0.81 -10.11
C PHE A 394 27.69 -1.78 -9.41
N ASP A 395 28.01 -1.52 -8.13
CA ASP A 395 28.99 -2.25 -7.31
C ASP A 395 28.86 -3.79 -7.39
N GLY A 396 27.63 -4.31 -7.47
CA GLY A 396 27.37 -5.75 -7.55
C GLY A 396 27.77 -6.38 -8.90
N MET A 397 27.89 -5.57 -9.95
CA MET A 397 28.34 -5.95 -11.28
C MET A 397 29.73 -5.39 -11.63
N ASP A 398 30.27 -4.51 -10.79
CA ASP A 398 31.56 -3.86 -10.96
C ASP A 398 32.69 -4.69 -10.32
N LEU A 399 33.73 -4.99 -11.10
CA LEU A 399 34.93 -5.66 -10.61
C LEU A 399 35.94 -4.69 -9.97
N CYS A 400 35.77 -3.39 -10.18
CA CYS A 400 36.60 -2.28 -9.75
C CYS A 400 35.78 -1.19 -9.01
N ASP A 401 34.82 -1.58 -8.17
CA ASP A 401 33.86 -0.75 -7.41
C ASP A 401 34.36 0.53 -6.69
N GLU A 402 35.67 0.73 -6.50
CA GLU A 402 36.24 1.94 -5.90
C GLU A 402 36.97 2.86 -6.92
N GLU A 403 37.13 2.45 -8.18
CA GLU A 403 37.99 3.09 -9.19
C GLU A 403 37.36 3.06 -10.59
N ALA A 404 36.67 4.15 -10.92
CA ALA A 404 35.90 4.31 -12.17
C ALA A 404 36.68 3.95 -13.44
N ALA A 405 36.06 3.14 -14.31
CA ALA A 405 36.59 2.90 -15.64
C ALA A 405 36.78 4.20 -16.43
N VAL A 406 37.91 4.29 -17.14
CA VAL A 406 38.15 5.44 -18.02
C VAL A 406 37.25 5.34 -19.25
N GLU A 407 36.48 6.40 -19.52
CA GLU A 407 35.51 6.45 -20.62
C GLU A 407 36.13 5.98 -21.96
N GLY A 408 35.60 4.88 -22.50
CA GLY A 408 36.01 4.31 -23.79
C GLY A 408 37.13 3.26 -23.71
N PHE A 409 37.56 2.89 -22.51
CA PHE A 409 38.59 1.86 -22.25
C PHE A 409 38.06 0.66 -21.46
N ASP A 410 36.75 0.56 -21.27
CA ASP A 410 36.07 -0.62 -20.73
C ASP A 410 35.20 -1.24 -21.84
N THR A 411 35.69 -2.31 -22.45
CA THR A 411 35.07 -2.94 -23.62
C THR A 411 34.02 -3.97 -23.24
N ASP A 412 34.21 -4.68 -22.13
CA ASP A 412 33.30 -5.73 -21.67
C ASP A 412 32.31 -5.29 -20.58
N SER A 413 32.41 -4.02 -20.18
CA SER A 413 31.49 -3.33 -19.27
C SER A 413 31.50 -3.95 -17.87
N ASP A 414 32.68 -4.34 -17.40
CA ASP A 414 32.89 -4.91 -16.07
C ASP A 414 33.25 -3.85 -15.00
N GLY A 415 33.27 -2.56 -15.37
CA GLY A 415 33.60 -1.43 -14.49
C GLY A 415 35.10 -1.21 -14.30
N CYS A 416 35.95 -2.07 -14.88
CA CYS A 416 37.38 -1.89 -14.89
C CYS A 416 37.86 -1.29 -16.22
N THR A 417 38.93 -0.48 -16.14
CA THR A 417 39.67 -0.14 -17.36
C THR A 417 40.43 -1.36 -17.86
N ASP A 418 40.22 -1.74 -19.12
CA ASP A 418 40.80 -2.93 -19.75
C ASP A 418 42.35 -2.91 -19.71
N ASP A 419 42.94 -4.07 -19.43
CA ASP A 419 44.33 -4.41 -19.77
C ASP A 419 44.28 -5.47 -20.88
N ARG A 420 44.28 -5.01 -22.14
CA ARG A 420 43.95 -5.85 -23.28
C ARG A 420 45.00 -6.92 -23.56
N ASP A 421 46.25 -6.64 -23.28
CA ASP A 421 47.36 -7.54 -23.59
C ASP A 421 47.92 -8.30 -22.36
N GLY A 422 47.47 -7.93 -21.17
CA GLY A 422 47.64 -8.66 -19.92
C GLY A 422 48.99 -8.43 -19.23
N ASP A 423 49.61 -7.26 -19.42
CA ASP A 423 50.91 -6.92 -18.81
C ASP A 423 50.81 -6.18 -17.47
N ASN A 424 49.59 -5.94 -16.98
CA ASN A 424 49.19 -5.20 -15.80
C ASN A 424 49.37 -3.67 -15.91
N SER A 425 49.40 -3.14 -17.13
CA SER A 425 49.19 -1.72 -17.40
C SER A 425 47.84 -1.56 -18.11
N ASN A 426 46.97 -0.70 -17.59
CA ASN A 426 45.67 -0.46 -18.21
C ASN A 426 45.84 0.32 -19.52
N ASP A 427 44.96 0.04 -20.50
CA ASP A 427 45.01 0.57 -21.88
C ASP A 427 45.04 2.12 -21.94
N ASP A 428 44.56 2.82 -20.90
CA ASP A 428 44.49 4.29 -20.83
C ASP A 428 45.84 4.94 -20.50
N VAL A 429 46.68 4.25 -19.72
CA VAL A 429 48.04 4.67 -19.34
C VAL A 429 49.13 3.92 -20.08
N ASP A 430 48.79 2.82 -20.75
CA ASP A 430 49.71 2.02 -21.54
C ASP A 430 50.07 2.72 -22.86
N ALA A 431 51.37 2.93 -23.10
CA ALA A 431 51.87 3.49 -24.35
C ALA A 431 51.74 2.54 -25.56
N PHE A 432 51.67 1.23 -25.33
CA PHE A 432 51.48 0.16 -26.31
C PHE A 432 50.40 -0.86 -25.88
N PRO A 433 49.09 -0.49 -25.88
CA PRO A 433 47.98 -1.34 -25.38
C PRO A 433 47.70 -2.67 -26.11
N ASP A 434 48.55 -3.07 -27.06
CA ASP A 434 48.43 -4.33 -27.80
C ASP A 434 49.76 -5.14 -27.81
N ASP A 435 50.79 -4.69 -27.07
CA ASP A 435 52.11 -5.32 -26.97
C ASP A 435 52.51 -5.52 -25.50
N SER A 436 52.10 -6.67 -24.94
CA SER A 436 52.30 -7.06 -23.52
C SER A 436 53.76 -7.14 -23.05
N SER A 437 54.70 -6.75 -23.90
CA SER A 437 56.12 -6.69 -23.63
C SER A 437 56.63 -5.26 -23.44
N GLN A 438 55.83 -4.26 -23.76
CA GLN A 438 56.12 -2.83 -23.71
C GLN A 438 54.90 -2.08 -23.17
N TRP A 439 55.04 -1.32 -22.09
CA TRP A 439 53.94 -0.51 -21.54
C TRP A 439 54.31 0.95 -21.26
N ASN A 440 55.59 1.31 -21.45
CA ASN A 440 56.12 2.64 -21.15
C ASN A 440 56.92 3.16 -22.35
N ASP A 441 56.66 4.40 -22.78
CA ASP A 441 57.40 5.12 -23.83
C ASP A 441 57.67 6.53 -23.30
N ARG A 442 58.83 6.72 -22.67
CA ARG A 442 59.08 7.99 -21.94
C ARG A 442 59.30 9.16 -22.88
N ASP A 443 59.94 8.92 -24.02
CA ASP A 443 60.36 9.97 -24.94
C ASP A 443 59.43 10.11 -26.17
N GLY A 444 58.44 9.23 -26.28
CA GLY A 444 57.40 9.24 -27.30
C GLY A 444 57.93 8.86 -28.67
N ASP A 445 58.98 8.03 -28.75
CA ASP A 445 59.58 7.62 -30.02
C ASP A 445 58.85 6.45 -30.71
N GLY A 446 57.89 5.83 -30.03
CA GLY A 446 57.16 4.67 -30.49
C GLY A 446 57.90 3.35 -30.29
N ARG A 447 58.91 3.31 -29.40
CA ARG A 447 59.58 2.13 -28.88
C ARG A 447 59.45 2.12 -27.36
N GLY A 448 59.33 0.92 -26.80
CA GLY A 448 59.06 0.82 -25.38
C GLY A 448 60.33 0.73 -24.53
N ASP A 449 60.32 1.36 -23.37
CA ASP A 449 61.44 1.40 -22.43
C ASP A 449 61.77 0.02 -21.82
N ASN A 450 60.89 -0.98 -21.94
CA ASN A 450 61.06 -2.25 -21.24
C ASN A 450 62.17 -3.10 -21.91
N PRO A 451 63.28 -3.35 -21.21
CA PRO A 451 64.48 -3.86 -21.84
C PRO A 451 64.36 -5.35 -22.20
N GLY A 452 64.95 -5.72 -23.33
CA GLY A 452 65.19 -7.12 -23.70
C GLY A 452 64.00 -7.86 -24.30
N GLN A 453 62.94 -7.13 -24.67
CA GLN A 453 61.77 -7.65 -25.36
C GLN A 453 61.73 -7.22 -26.84
N LEU A 454 60.69 -7.61 -27.58
CA LEU A 454 60.48 -7.09 -28.93
C LEU A 454 60.17 -5.59 -28.84
N ASN A 455 60.63 -4.80 -29.82
CA ASN A 455 60.41 -3.35 -29.90
C ASN A 455 60.99 -2.52 -28.73
N SER A 456 61.85 -3.09 -27.88
CA SER A 456 62.50 -2.34 -26.81
C SER A 456 63.40 -1.23 -27.34
N ASP A 457 63.40 -0.10 -26.64
CA ASP A 457 64.31 1.01 -26.83
C ASP A 457 65.63 0.77 -26.09
N ASP A 458 66.73 0.80 -26.83
CA ASP A 458 68.08 0.70 -26.26
C ASP A 458 68.56 2.04 -25.68
N CYS A 459 67.88 3.15 -26.01
CA CYS A 459 68.11 4.51 -25.54
C CYS A 459 66.81 5.22 -25.10
N PRO A 460 66.21 4.83 -23.94
CA PRO A 460 64.86 5.26 -23.48
C PRO A 460 64.62 6.76 -23.20
N ASP A 461 65.59 7.62 -23.48
CA ASP A 461 65.52 9.05 -23.25
C ASP A 461 65.83 9.86 -24.53
N THR A 462 65.85 9.20 -25.70
CA THR A 462 66.19 9.77 -27.00
C THR A 462 64.95 9.90 -27.90
N PRO A 463 64.31 11.09 -27.95
CA PRO A 463 63.04 11.27 -28.65
C PRO A 463 63.12 10.98 -30.15
N SER A 464 62.00 10.53 -30.74
CA SER A 464 61.86 10.15 -32.17
C SER A 464 62.48 11.10 -33.20
N GLN A 465 62.57 12.39 -32.91
CA GLN A 465 63.19 13.37 -33.81
C GLN A 465 64.71 13.19 -34.01
N TRP A 466 65.36 12.47 -33.10
CA TRP A 466 66.81 12.18 -33.11
C TRP A 466 67.13 10.76 -33.59
N VAL A 467 66.12 9.89 -33.65
CA VAL A 467 66.25 8.50 -34.13
C VAL A 467 66.28 8.48 -35.66
N TRP A 468 67.46 8.29 -36.24
CA TRP A 468 67.62 8.20 -37.70
C TRP A 468 67.62 6.74 -38.14
N ASN A 469 66.55 6.33 -38.82
CA ASN A 469 66.27 5.03 -39.43
C ASN A 469 67.51 4.09 -39.59
N VAL A 470 67.76 3.31 -38.53
CA VAL A 470 68.59 2.10 -38.37
C VAL A 470 69.97 2.08 -39.05
N SER A 471 71.01 2.09 -38.22
CA SER A 471 72.30 1.47 -38.52
C SER A 471 72.66 0.51 -37.38
N ASN A 472 72.91 -0.76 -37.67
CA ASN A 472 73.44 -1.78 -36.74
C ASN A 472 72.56 -2.39 -35.63
N GLY A 473 71.23 -2.25 -35.68
CA GLY A 473 70.34 -3.09 -34.85
C GLY A 473 70.16 -2.65 -33.40
N THR A 474 70.76 -1.52 -33.02
CA THR A 474 70.40 -0.75 -31.82
C THR A 474 69.19 0.13 -32.17
N LEU A 475 68.10 0.01 -31.40
CA LEU A 475 66.81 0.65 -31.67
C LEU A 475 66.60 1.83 -30.71
N GLY A 476 66.03 2.94 -31.20
CA GLY A 476 65.70 4.16 -30.43
C GLY A 476 66.89 5.07 -30.07
N CYS A 477 68.12 4.70 -30.45
CA CYS A 477 69.30 5.56 -30.26
C CYS A 477 69.50 6.59 -31.38
N ALA A 478 70.06 7.75 -31.02
CA ALA A 478 70.57 8.73 -31.98
C ALA A 478 71.92 8.30 -32.57
N TRP A 479 72.31 8.84 -33.73
CA TRP A 479 73.57 8.45 -34.39
C TRP A 479 74.79 8.71 -33.49
N GLU A 480 74.78 9.80 -32.71
CA GLU A 480 75.83 10.17 -31.77
C GLU A 480 76.01 9.18 -30.62
N GLU A 481 74.99 8.34 -30.35
CA GLU A 481 74.95 7.36 -29.26
C GLU A 481 75.30 5.93 -29.71
N LEU A 482 75.56 5.76 -31.01
CA LEU A 482 76.01 4.49 -31.59
C LEU A 482 77.55 4.39 -31.60
N ASP A 483 78.07 3.18 -31.72
CA ASP A 483 79.50 2.87 -31.89
C ASP A 483 79.66 2.06 -33.20
N ASP A 484 79.85 2.78 -34.32
CA ASP A 484 79.78 2.19 -35.66
C ASP A 484 80.98 1.29 -35.99
N ASP A 485 82.17 1.58 -35.46
CA ASP A 485 83.40 0.80 -35.68
C ASP A 485 83.76 -0.15 -34.52
N SER A 486 82.94 -0.14 -33.47
CA SER A 486 82.96 -1.08 -32.33
C SER A 486 84.24 -1.01 -31.51
N ASP A 487 84.82 0.18 -31.39
CA ASP A 487 86.04 0.43 -30.63
C ASP A 487 85.80 0.91 -29.18
N PHE A 488 84.52 0.96 -28.78
CA PHE A 488 83.99 1.44 -27.50
C PHE A 488 83.95 2.96 -27.32
N VAL A 489 84.16 3.75 -28.37
CA VAL A 489 83.95 5.19 -28.38
C VAL A 489 82.75 5.51 -29.26
N LEU A 490 81.72 6.12 -28.66
CA LEU A 490 80.50 6.46 -29.40
C LEU A 490 80.81 7.50 -30.50
N ASN A 491 80.10 7.43 -31.61
CA ASN A 491 80.24 8.29 -32.78
C ASN A 491 80.26 9.79 -32.44
N GLY A 492 79.47 10.23 -31.46
CA GLY A 492 79.44 11.63 -31.01
C GLY A 492 80.72 12.09 -30.29
N LEU A 493 81.54 11.14 -29.83
CA LEU A 493 82.81 11.34 -29.14
C LEU A 493 84.02 10.85 -29.97
N ASP A 494 83.79 10.08 -31.02
CA ASP A 494 84.82 9.52 -31.91
C ASP A 494 85.25 10.53 -32.98
N ASN A 495 86.51 10.96 -32.90
CA ASN A 495 87.14 11.84 -33.87
C ASN A 495 87.87 11.07 -34.99
N CYS A 496 88.02 9.75 -34.85
CA CYS A 496 88.73 8.87 -35.77
C CYS A 496 87.90 7.66 -36.25
N PRO A 497 86.80 7.89 -37.02
CA PRO A 497 85.93 6.82 -37.47
C PRO A 497 86.65 5.75 -38.31
N GLY A 498 86.27 4.49 -38.07
CA GLY A 498 86.82 3.32 -38.76
C GLY A 498 88.12 2.81 -38.14
N SER A 499 88.29 3.02 -36.84
CA SER A 499 89.36 2.44 -36.06
C SER A 499 89.22 0.90 -36.06
N ASP A 500 90.34 0.18 -35.85
CA ASP A 500 90.30 -1.29 -35.80
C ASP A 500 89.91 -1.70 -34.37
N PRO A 501 88.76 -2.37 -34.15
CA PRO A 501 88.25 -2.67 -32.82
C PRO A 501 89.12 -3.66 -32.03
N THR A 502 90.13 -4.26 -32.67
CA THR A 502 91.12 -5.12 -31.99
C THR A 502 92.33 -4.35 -31.47
N ARG A 503 92.43 -3.05 -31.74
CA ARG A 503 93.55 -2.19 -31.36
C ARG A 503 93.11 -1.20 -30.27
N PRO A 504 93.99 -0.89 -29.31
CA PRO A 504 93.69 0.14 -28.33
C PRO A 504 93.56 1.50 -29.03
N VAL A 505 92.43 2.15 -28.81
CA VAL A 505 92.15 3.54 -29.16
C VAL A 505 92.32 4.44 -27.94
N ASP A 506 92.50 5.74 -28.18
CA ASP A 506 92.49 6.73 -27.11
C ASP A 506 91.08 7.24 -26.79
N GLU A 507 90.99 8.26 -25.94
CA GLU A 507 89.71 8.89 -25.54
C GLU A 507 88.92 9.51 -26.71
N ASN A 508 89.51 9.62 -27.90
CA ASN A 508 88.90 10.19 -29.10
C ASN A 508 88.67 9.15 -30.21
N GLY A 509 88.77 7.84 -29.91
CA GLY A 509 88.60 6.75 -30.90
C GLY A 509 89.81 6.56 -31.83
N CYS A 510 90.93 7.23 -31.58
CA CYS A 510 92.06 7.23 -32.50
C CYS A 510 93.12 6.17 -32.13
N THR A 511 93.43 5.26 -33.07
CA THR A 511 94.60 4.37 -32.92
C THR A 511 95.90 5.09 -33.28
N GLU A 512 97.05 4.60 -32.77
CA GLU A 512 98.39 5.08 -33.18
C GLU A 512 98.69 4.93 -34.69
N TRP A 513 97.86 4.18 -35.43
CA TRP A 513 97.97 4.02 -36.88
C TRP A 513 97.19 5.08 -37.67
N GLN A 514 96.31 5.81 -36.99
CA GLN A 514 95.53 6.93 -37.56
C GLN A 514 96.12 8.29 -37.16
N LYS A 515 96.94 8.34 -36.10
CA LYS A 515 97.58 9.55 -35.59
C LYS A 515 98.93 9.84 -36.25
N ASP A 516 99.23 11.13 -36.40
CA ASP A 516 100.48 11.72 -36.89
C ASP A 516 100.67 13.02 -36.08
N ASP A 517 101.16 12.87 -34.84
CA ASP A 517 101.11 13.91 -33.80
C ASP A 517 101.99 15.12 -34.13
N ASP A 518 103.13 14.90 -34.81
CA ASP A 518 104.04 15.96 -35.22
C ASP A 518 103.84 16.39 -36.70
N SER A 519 102.90 15.74 -37.40
CA SER A 519 102.47 16.06 -38.76
C SER A 519 103.61 16.01 -39.78
N ASP A 520 104.55 15.09 -39.56
CA ASP A 520 105.74 14.90 -40.37
C ASP A 520 105.48 13.98 -41.58
N GLY A 521 104.32 13.31 -41.58
CA GLY A 521 103.83 12.42 -42.62
C GLY A 521 104.08 10.93 -42.35
N VAL A 522 104.60 10.57 -41.17
CA VAL A 522 104.73 9.21 -40.67
C VAL A 522 103.81 9.04 -39.46
N VAL A 523 102.94 8.03 -39.48
CA VAL A 523 102.03 7.80 -38.36
C VAL A 523 102.78 7.37 -37.11
N ASN A 524 102.27 7.73 -35.93
CA ASN A 524 102.92 7.48 -34.65
C ASN A 524 103.40 6.02 -34.47
N ALA A 525 102.64 5.04 -34.96
CA ALA A 525 103.01 3.63 -34.86
C ALA A 525 104.29 3.24 -35.63
N ASP A 526 104.61 3.96 -36.70
CA ASP A 526 105.80 3.76 -37.55
C ASP A 526 106.86 4.86 -37.35
N ASP A 527 106.55 5.88 -36.54
CA ASP A 527 107.46 6.98 -36.23
C ASP A 527 108.43 6.58 -35.10
N THR A 528 109.72 6.80 -35.35
CA THR A 528 110.80 6.55 -34.38
C THR A 528 111.24 7.85 -33.68
N CYS A 529 110.83 9.00 -34.19
CA CYS A 529 111.20 10.33 -33.73
C CYS A 529 109.96 11.18 -33.50
N ASP A 530 109.34 10.96 -32.34
CA ASP A 530 108.06 11.52 -31.86
C ASP A 530 107.94 13.08 -31.87
N GLU A 531 108.98 13.83 -32.27
CA GLU A 531 108.97 15.29 -32.41
C GLU A 531 109.90 15.76 -33.54
N THR A 532 109.46 15.67 -34.79
CA THR A 532 110.12 16.25 -35.95
C THR A 532 109.55 17.63 -36.27
N ALA A 533 110.42 18.64 -36.27
CA ALA A 533 109.97 20.01 -36.48
C ALA A 533 109.51 20.24 -37.92
N ILE A 534 108.34 20.88 -38.09
CA ILE A 534 107.65 21.28 -39.35
C ILE A 534 108.50 22.14 -40.34
N GLY A 535 109.80 22.34 -40.09
CA GLY A 535 110.75 23.03 -40.98
C GLY A 535 111.87 22.16 -41.54
N ASP A 536 111.97 20.87 -41.17
CA ASP A 536 113.08 20.01 -41.58
C ASP A 536 112.89 19.49 -43.01
N THR A 537 113.81 19.88 -43.90
CA THR A 537 113.65 19.67 -45.36
C THR A 537 113.96 18.25 -45.84
N PHE A 538 114.35 17.34 -44.94
CA PHE A 538 114.67 15.95 -45.28
C PHE A 538 114.35 15.01 -44.11
N ILE A 539 113.11 14.52 -44.11
CA ILE A 539 112.59 13.49 -43.20
C ILE A 539 112.72 12.15 -43.91
N GLU A 540 113.37 11.17 -43.27
CA GLU A 540 113.49 9.81 -43.81
C GLU A 540 112.29 8.95 -43.41
N GLY A 541 112.10 7.77 -44.03
CA GLY A 541 110.93 6.91 -43.79
C GLY A 541 110.85 6.24 -42.40
N THR A 542 111.49 6.82 -41.39
CA THR A 542 111.39 6.44 -39.95
C THR A 542 110.94 7.64 -39.10
N GLY A 543 110.39 8.69 -39.73
CA GLY A 543 109.94 9.93 -39.09
C GLY A 543 111.04 10.81 -38.48
N CYS A 544 112.33 10.51 -38.72
CA CYS A 544 113.45 11.28 -38.18
C CYS A 544 114.07 12.22 -39.22
N SER A 545 114.39 13.46 -38.83
CA SER A 545 115.15 14.40 -39.65
C SER A 545 116.64 14.06 -39.72
N HIS A 546 117.30 14.54 -40.79
CA HIS A 546 118.73 14.30 -41.01
C HIS A 546 119.60 14.82 -39.85
N GLU A 547 119.28 16.02 -39.35
CA GLU A 547 119.94 16.66 -38.21
C GLU A 547 119.73 15.87 -36.90
N GLN A 548 118.53 15.35 -36.65
CA GLN A 548 118.26 14.51 -35.47
C GLN A 548 119.08 13.22 -35.48
N ARG A 549 119.25 12.59 -36.65
CA ARG A 549 120.09 11.38 -36.79
C ARG A 549 121.58 11.66 -36.58
N LEU A 550 122.06 12.85 -36.95
CA LEU A 550 123.44 13.27 -36.67
C LEU A 550 123.70 13.41 -35.16
N VAL A 551 122.73 13.96 -34.41
CA VAL A 551 122.80 14.08 -32.95
C VAL A 551 122.71 12.70 -32.27
N ALA A 552 121.89 11.80 -32.80
CA ALA A 552 121.77 10.41 -32.33
C ALA A 552 123.00 9.53 -32.64
N GLY A 553 124.01 10.06 -33.35
CA GLY A 553 125.25 9.34 -33.63
C GLY A 553 125.14 8.33 -34.77
N ASP A 554 124.21 8.53 -35.72
CA ASP A 554 124.06 7.66 -36.88
C ASP A 554 125.29 7.74 -37.80
N VAL A 555 126.03 6.62 -37.86
CA VAL A 555 127.27 6.49 -38.63
C VAL A 555 127.08 6.73 -40.12
N ASN A 556 125.89 6.48 -40.67
CA ASN A 556 125.59 6.70 -42.09
C ASN A 556 125.39 8.19 -42.40
N ALA A 557 124.83 8.97 -41.47
CA ALA A 557 124.67 10.41 -41.61
C ALA A 557 126.02 11.14 -41.55
N MET A 558 126.89 10.79 -40.59
CA MET A 558 128.21 11.44 -40.41
C MET A 558 129.17 11.26 -41.61
N LEU A 559 129.10 10.13 -42.31
CA LEU A 559 129.97 9.83 -43.46
C LEU A 559 129.69 10.72 -44.69
N LYS A 560 128.45 11.21 -44.86
CA LYS A 560 128.06 12.08 -45.98
C LYS A 560 128.58 13.51 -45.84
N GLU A 561 128.76 14.02 -44.62
CA GLU A 561 129.04 15.45 -44.37
C GLU A 561 130.56 15.77 -44.27
N TYR A 562 131.39 14.90 -43.69
CA TYR A 562 132.82 15.20 -43.41
C TYR A 562 133.84 14.44 -44.29
N GLY A 563 133.40 13.56 -45.20
CA GLY A 563 134.29 12.68 -45.99
C GLY A 563 135.26 13.39 -46.97
N LEU A 564 134.90 14.58 -47.48
CA LEU A 564 135.69 15.30 -48.50
C LEU A 564 136.85 16.13 -47.92
N ILE A 565 136.75 16.57 -46.67
CA ILE A 565 137.69 17.52 -46.05
C ILE A 565 138.99 16.82 -45.60
N LEU A 566 138.91 15.55 -45.18
CA LEU A 566 140.07 14.76 -44.78
C LEU A 566 140.97 14.36 -45.97
N GLY A 567 140.40 14.19 -47.17
CA GLY A 567 141.15 13.85 -48.38
C GLY A 567 142.00 15.01 -48.93
N ALA A 568 141.52 16.25 -48.83
CA ALA A 568 142.22 17.43 -49.35
C ALA A 568 143.37 17.89 -48.41
N VAL A 569 143.18 17.80 -47.09
CA VAL A 569 144.19 18.21 -46.10
C VAL A 569 145.39 17.24 -46.06
N GLY A 570 145.16 15.94 -46.30
CA GLY A 570 146.21 14.93 -46.38
C GLY A 570 147.18 15.12 -47.55
N ALA A 571 146.69 15.55 -48.72
CA ALA A 571 147.51 15.76 -49.91
C ALA A 571 148.43 16.99 -49.80
N VAL A 572 147.97 18.07 -49.16
CA VAL A 572 148.74 19.31 -48.94
C VAL A 572 149.83 19.11 -47.88
N LEU A 573 149.55 18.33 -46.84
CA LEU A 573 150.53 17.99 -45.79
C LEU A 573 151.65 17.08 -46.29
N ILE A 574 151.38 16.12 -47.19
CA ILE A 574 152.42 15.25 -47.76
C ILE A 574 153.38 16.04 -48.65
N LEU A 575 152.88 17.01 -49.43
CA LEU A 575 153.72 17.89 -50.25
C LEU A 575 154.58 18.85 -49.40
N ALA A 576 154.02 19.38 -48.31
CA ALA A 576 154.76 20.21 -47.35
C ALA A 576 155.84 19.39 -46.60
N ILE A 577 155.54 18.15 -46.21
CA ILE A 577 156.46 17.25 -45.51
C ILE A 577 157.59 16.74 -46.43
N VAL A 578 157.36 16.55 -47.73
CA VAL A 578 158.45 16.26 -48.69
C VAL A 578 159.35 17.49 -48.90
N SER A 579 158.80 18.71 -48.87
CA SER A 579 159.61 19.94 -48.90
C SER A 579 160.41 20.18 -47.60
N MET A 580 159.87 19.74 -46.46
CA MET A 580 160.43 19.96 -45.13
C MET A 580 161.37 18.82 -44.68
N LEU A 581 161.21 17.58 -45.17
CA LEU A 581 162.14 16.47 -44.96
C LEU A 581 163.39 16.56 -45.83
N VAL A 582 163.36 17.34 -46.92
CA VAL A 582 164.56 17.83 -47.63
C VAL A 582 165.29 18.91 -46.80
N MET A 583 164.60 19.61 -45.90
CA MET A 583 165.17 20.70 -45.07
C MET A 583 165.50 20.29 -43.62
N ILE A 584 164.99 19.16 -43.12
CA ILE A 584 165.19 18.73 -41.72
C ILE A 584 165.62 17.27 -41.68
N GLY A 585 166.72 17.01 -42.41
CA GLY A 585 167.80 16.21 -41.87
C GLY A 585 168.39 16.91 -40.63
N ARG A 586 167.66 16.93 -39.52
CA ARG A 586 168.17 17.16 -38.14
C ARG A 586 167.04 17.07 -37.10
N ARG A 587 166.89 15.86 -36.56
CA ARG A 587 166.50 15.52 -35.17
C ARG A 587 165.04 15.82 -34.77
N LYS A 588 164.38 15.12 -33.83
CA LYS A 588 164.46 13.77 -33.22
C LYS A 588 163.32 13.77 -32.17
N LYS A 589 162.46 12.75 -32.20
CA LYS A 589 161.75 12.09 -31.07
C LYS A 589 160.62 12.78 -30.26
N ARG A 590 159.53 11.98 -30.15
CA ARG A 590 158.67 11.61 -28.98
C ARG A 590 157.72 12.70 -28.44
N GLY A 591 156.45 12.45 -28.10
CA GLY A 591 155.62 11.23 -28.02
C GLY A 591 154.63 11.32 -26.84
N GLY A 592 153.39 10.86 -27.04
CA GLY A 592 152.37 10.43 -26.04
C GLY A 592 151.52 11.52 -25.36
N SER A 593 150.34 11.28 -24.76
CA SER A 593 149.32 10.19 -24.71
C SER A 593 148.32 10.52 -23.56
N ILE A 594 147.12 9.89 -23.53
CA ILE A 594 146.22 9.56 -22.35
C ILE A 594 145.21 10.65 -21.89
N ASP A 595 143.87 10.47 -21.99
CA ASP A 595 142.86 9.66 -21.20
C ASP A 595 142.52 10.30 -19.82
N ALA A 596 141.35 10.24 -19.15
CA ALA A 596 139.98 9.68 -19.28
C ALA A 596 139.08 10.17 -18.07
N TRP A 597 137.76 9.89 -18.10
CA TRP A 597 136.79 9.56 -16.99
C TRP A 597 136.39 10.61 -15.90
N ASP A 598 135.24 10.61 -15.17
CA ASP A 598 133.98 9.82 -15.01
C ASP A 598 132.99 10.64 -14.09
N LYS A 599 131.66 10.42 -14.22
CA LYS A 599 130.53 10.30 -13.23
C LYS A 599 130.10 11.31 -12.11
N ASP A 600 128.77 11.60 -12.16
CA ASP A 600 127.64 11.49 -11.17
C ASP A 600 127.33 12.41 -9.95
N SER A 601 126.04 12.80 -9.92
CA SER A 601 124.99 12.77 -8.86
C SER A 601 124.88 13.76 -7.68
N ALA A 602 123.69 14.42 -7.53
CA ALA A 602 122.73 14.35 -6.38
C ALA A 602 121.95 15.67 -5.99
N GLN A 603 120.61 15.54 -5.86
CA GLN A 603 119.62 16.08 -4.86
C GLN A 603 119.29 17.58 -4.64
N ILE A 604 118.00 17.90 -4.37
CA ILE A 604 117.42 18.47 -3.10
C ILE A 604 115.90 18.81 -3.22
N ALA A 605 115.19 18.74 -2.08
CA ALA A 605 113.75 18.96 -1.81
C ALA A 605 113.42 20.30 -1.09
N ALA A 606 112.13 20.73 -1.01
CA ALA A 606 111.47 21.41 0.15
C ALA A 606 110.02 21.88 -0.16
N GLY A 607 109.13 21.90 0.85
CA GLY A 607 107.72 22.37 0.78
C GLY A 607 107.36 23.51 1.77
N GLY A 608 106.07 23.87 1.89
CA GLY A 608 105.50 24.74 2.96
C GLY A 608 104.07 25.30 2.74
N TYR A 609 103.27 25.37 3.81
CA TYR A 609 101.82 25.74 3.98
C TYR A 609 101.66 27.05 4.81
N VAL A 610 100.56 27.84 4.71
CA VAL A 610 99.95 28.71 5.78
C VAL A 610 98.46 29.13 5.48
N GLU A 611 97.67 29.47 6.52
CA GLU A 611 96.21 29.70 6.68
C GLU A 611 95.79 31.19 7.00
N GLY A 612 94.51 31.60 6.80
CA GLY A 612 93.80 32.66 7.61
C GLY A 612 92.92 33.76 6.91
N GLN A 613 91.62 33.87 7.30
CA GLN A 613 90.53 34.86 6.98
C GLN A 613 90.62 36.22 7.77
N PRO A 614 89.73 37.30 7.71
CA PRO A 614 88.26 37.39 7.41
C PRO A 614 87.59 38.70 6.80
N ALA A 615 86.25 38.64 6.63
CA ALA A 615 85.13 39.62 6.85
C ALA A 615 84.57 40.63 5.78
N ALA A 616 83.24 40.86 5.89
CA ALA A 616 82.19 41.32 4.93
C ALA A 616 81.79 42.83 4.92
N PRO A 617 80.70 43.28 4.21
CA PRO A 617 79.36 43.41 4.82
C PRO A 617 78.10 43.17 3.90
N ALA A 618 76.89 43.19 4.53
CA ALA A 618 75.51 42.78 4.13
C ALA A 618 74.61 43.95 3.58
N PRO A 619 73.22 43.96 3.49
CA PRO A 619 72.13 43.19 4.19
C PRO A 619 70.90 42.68 3.33
N ALA A 620 70.23 41.53 3.58
CA ALA A 620 69.07 41.17 4.48
C ALA A 620 67.67 41.09 3.76
N PRO A 621 66.58 40.46 4.30
CA PRO A 621 66.46 39.24 5.14
C PRO A 621 65.27 38.26 4.83
N MET A 622 65.42 37.01 5.32
CA MET A 622 64.50 36.08 6.04
C MET A 622 63.07 35.72 5.55
N ALA A 623 62.81 34.41 5.51
CA ALA A 623 61.68 33.80 6.23
C ALA A 623 62.03 32.35 6.64
N GLN A 624 61.96 32.08 7.94
CA GLN A 624 62.05 30.77 8.57
C GLN A 624 60.60 30.27 8.70
N ALA A 625 60.27 29.12 8.11
CA ALA A 625 58.94 28.53 8.24
C ALA A 625 58.67 28.18 9.70
N GLY A 626 57.58 28.73 10.26
CA GLY A 626 57.04 28.29 11.54
C GLY A 626 56.41 26.90 11.42
N PRO A 627 56.03 26.26 12.54
CA PRO A 627 55.34 24.98 12.49
C PRO A 627 54.04 25.13 11.69
N LEU A 628 53.79 24.19 10.77
CA LEU A 628 52.59 24.15 9.92
C LEU A 628 51.36 24.14 10.83
N ARG A 629 50.59 25.23 10.79
CA ARG A 629 49.36 25.40 11.55
C ARG A 629 48.19 25.52 10.57
N VAL A 630 47.22 24.63 10.68
CA VAL A 630 45.96 24.72 9.95
C VAL A 630 44.87 25.27 10.89
N PRO A 631 44.01 26.20 10.42
CA PRO A 631 43.06 26.91 11.26
C PRO A 631 41.83 26.07 11.63
N THR A 632 41.49 25.03 10.86
CA THR A 632 40.31 24.18 11.06
C THR A 632 40.62 22.72 10.66
N TYR A 633 39.73 21.80 11.03
CA TYR A 633 39.89 20.37 10.70
C TYR A 633 39.75 20.06 9.19
N ALA A 634 39.08 20.93 8.43
CA ALA A 634 38.81 20.74 7.00
C ALA A 634 40.07 20.84 6.12
N GLU A 635 41.18 21.33 6.69
CA GLU A 635 42.48 21.45 6.02
C GLU A 635 43.47 20.36 6.47
N LEU A 636 43.00 19.33 7.20
CA LEU A 636 43.81 18.15 7.56
C LEU A 636 43.76 17.10 6.44
N PRO A 637 44.83 16.29 6.26
CA PRO A 637 44.84 15.21 5.27
C PRO A 637 43.70 14.21 5.53
N ILE A 638 42.85 13.97 4.54
CA ILE A 638 41.65 13.12 4.64
C ILE A 638 42.04 11.67 5.02
N GLY A 639 41.21 11.00 5.83
CA GLY A 639 41.40 9.59 6.21
C GLY A 639 42.19 9.33 7.51
N GLY A 640 42.58 10.37 8.25
CA GLY A 640 43.25 10.22 9.56
C GLY A 640 42.31 10.00 10.75
N SER A 641 42.87 9.52 11.86
CA SER A 641 42.13 9.18 13.09
C SER A 641 42.43 10.14 14.26
N TYR A 642 41.43 10.43 15.09
CA TYR A 642 41.61 11.23 16.31
C TYR A 642 41.96 10.37 17.52
N VAL A 643 42.95 10.79 18.30
CA VAL A 643 43.37 10.12 19.53
C VAL A 643 43.49 11.13 20.66
N THR A 644 42.87 10.83 21.81
CA THR A 644 42.98 11.67 23.01
C THR A 644 43.98 11.05 23.98
N ASP A 645 44.98 11.83 24.41
CA ASP A 645 45.98 11.34 25.36
C ASP A 645 45.46 11.34 26.81
N ALA A 646 46.22 10.71 27.70
CA ALA A 646 45.90 10.62 29.13
C ALA A 646 45.90 11.98 29.87
N ALA A 647 46.37 13.06 29.23
CA ALA A 647 46.32 14.43 29.74
C ALA A 647 45.14 15.25 29.17
N GLY A 648 44.30 14.64 28.33
CA GLY A 648 43.12 15.26 27.73
C GLY A 648 43.40 16.09 26.48
N GLY A 649 44.58 15.97 25.87
CA GLY A 649 44.91 16.60 24.59
C GLY A 649 44.43 15.74 23.42
N THR A 650 43.74 16.35 22.46
CA THR A 650 43.29 15.68 21.22
C THR A 650 44.34 15.83 20.12
N TRP A 651 44.69 14.70 19.51
CA TRP A 651 45.67 14.58 18.44
C TRP A 651 44.99 13.99 17.20
N TYR A 652 45.50 14.34 16.02
CA TYR A 652 45.08 13.78 14.74
C TYR A 652 46.27 13.09 14.07
N ASN A 653 46.15 11.80 13.81
CA ASN A 653 47.16 11.02 13.10
C ASN A 653 46.73 10.91 11.63
N ALA A 654 47.46 11.57 10.75
CA ALA A 654 47.22 11.53 9.32
C ALA A 654 47.76 10.22 8.70
N PRO A 655 47.19 9.74 7.57
CA PRO A 655 47.63 8.51 6.90
C PRO A 655 49.09 8.56 6.41
N ASP A 656 49.63 9.76 6.17
CA ASP A 656 51.03 10.02 5.81
C ASP A 656 52.02 9.82 6.99
N GLY A 657 51.53 9.42 8.16
CA GLY A 657 52.31 9.26 9.39
C GLY A 657 52.55 10.57 10.16
N GLY A 658 52.00 11.70 9.72
CA GLY A 658 52.09 12.99 10.40
C GLY A 658 51.15 13.10 11.60
N GLN A 659 51.66 13.60 12.73
CA GLN A 659 50.84 13.84 13.93
C GLN A 659 50.56 15.32 14.11
N TRP A 660 49.30 15.66 14.39
CA TRP A 660 48.83 17.04 14.55
C TRP A 660 48.18 17.25 15.90
N ALA A 661 48.57 18.29 16.64
CA ALA A 661 48.06 18.59 17.97
C ALA A 661 46.95 19.66 17.92
N MET A 662 45.76 19.35 18.43
CA MET A 662 44.66 20.31 18.53
C MET A 662 44.93 21.33 19.62
N GLN A 663 44.87 22.61 19.27
CA GLN A 663 45.04 23.74 20.18
C GLN A 663 43.68 24.17 20.74
N GLY A 664 43.70 24.86 21.89
CA GLY A 664 42.48 25.31 22.56
C GLY A 664 41.65 26.36 21.81
N ASP A 665 42.13 26.84 20.66
CA ASP A 665 41.43 27.75 19.75
C ASP A 665 40.84 27.03 18.50
N GLY A 666 40.90 25.69 18.45
CA GLY A 666 40.37 24.86 17.37
C GLY A 666 41.32 24.63 16.18
N SER A 667 42.54 25.19 16.24
CA SER A 667 43.57 24.99 15.21
C SER A 667 44.43 23.75 15.46
N PHE A 668 45.10 23.25 14.43
CA PHE A 668 46.01 22.10 14.54
C PHE A 668 47.43 22.50 14.15
N ILE A 669 48.42 22.01 14.90
CA ILE A 669 49.84 22.25 14.65
C ILE A 669 50.53 20.90 14.37
N LYS A 670 51.23 20.77 13.23
CA LYS A 670 52.01 19.57 12.89
C LYS A 670 53.20 19.45 13.83
N ASN A 671 53.32 18.31 14.51
CA ASN A 671 54.33 18.07 15.55
C ASN A 671 55.60 17.43 14.97
#